data_AF-G9ZC59-F1
#
_entry.id   AF-G9ZC59-F1
#
_cell.length_a   1.000
_cell.length_b   1.000
_cell.length_c   1.000
_cell.angle_alpha   90.00
_cell.angle_beta   90.00
_cell.angle_gamma   90.00
#
_symmetry.space_group_name_H-M   'P 1'
#
loop_
_entity.id
_entity.type
_entity.pdbx_description
1 polymer ?
#
loop_
_entity_poly.entity_id
_entity_poly.type
_entity_poly.pdbx_seq_one_letter_code
_entity_poly.pdbx_strand_id
1 'polypeptide(L)'
;HGSRIQGKGDILIHAREGKVHGRGMQINSDNGTVAIYGRDGVDLKNGWEERDLISSQYHKGRRLTGRKENETYREEHSKSAIPGLISGKRVAIVAGYDPENHTKQNGNANVNLTGIYAVSDNGTLLKAGHNVTVSAAEETYRTATRSYQRKSGLFYSLQNPLSVETGRREWENNNKSHGKHYAPSLVGALDGNVTIEAGNHYQNNGSIIHASRKENLGLVASKAELAAMTDAERDAYWDKRKHAGNVIIRAKSAAETALVADHHNEQENRFQSRGLKIGLIGGAADNINATAGNLYTLGHSDNSRVKAMAAGLAAYNLQQSMMQFQQGGKGGAGGGGGNTKIAITYGVSKSKSETKSDWQSVQAAQTTADGTVYMQVRGGGENSTYTNTGSDIGGGERTIFDVEGKKTFQSVLTNQHLRNDNRSWEAHGGIAFDRNTIGVNAGGAIAGGYYEGTEGLHRLSRVGTLTGHTDLGEGKTTLHGGQVFGRSIRARTEDLTIISPQGTGCERGMQYSLGADITVGYGFVSGSVDANYSRLQGNYKTVNATSGARDAADGLTGSDTRSRDLANNIHTSDAAYNATHAWRSGQSGFYAGADGFDIENKGETRLRGGIITSDKSAEQNGYNRFVTDTLRLENLENHSSSKGFAIAANASYSKEQDKNTGEWQPGSLNSSRGATLHRDNQRGTTYAAIGTTNITIRDAAQQQAKTGHSVEETIAQAQRDIWTDSAPGAGGATRGNLIGQDKLHSMAEEARVRREFRKVAFGLIDESINPKQEELSTKARAAWETGNKEEAARLFDEVYALQHQKNLLKAGVGAFSGVPGAAISQGVLRTINTIGRRETLDNSMRFKGIIDKETGMRLDNISAESGAFDKTKLGGVRIDLDAICGPDDSRCSVRPDGTYIYKGSQYLPTLKDAIDPTKNKDAKRMYGATGGFQPIEGSLFGIKYKPGSFRDKVIEGYGGMHDLEGGQWPGFYDDLGNTTRHRTKGINRAAGTITIMAIFPVTPFAWSDILSEDDWTSLFMIGQ
;
A
#
# COMPACT_ATOMS: atom_id res chain seq x y z
N HIS A 1 -12.78 47.97 3.51
CA HIS A 1 -14.14 48.38 3.08
C HIS A 1 -14.06 49.28 1.87
N GLY A 2 -15.00 49.15 0.93
CA GLY A 2 -15.10 49.99 -0.27
C GLY A 2 -16.41 50.79 -0.33
N SER A 3 -16.56 51.62 -1.35
CA SER A 3 -17.75 52.44 -1.57
C SER A 3 -18.99 51.58 -1.85
N ARG A 4 -20.14 51.93 -1.24
CA ARG A 4 -21.44 51.30 -1.51
C ARG A 4 -22.35 52.29 -2.23
N ILE A 5 -22.86 51.89 -3.40
CA ILE A 5 -23.82 52.66 -4.20
C ILE A 5 -25.00 51.75 -4.49
N GLN A 6 -26.21 52.17 -4.09
CA GLN A 6 -27.43 51.42 -4.33
C GLN A 6 -28.50 52.33 -4.90
N GLY A 7 -29.18 51.88 -5.96
CA GLY A 7 -30.21 52.64 -6.63
C GLY A 7 -31.29 51.74 -7.22
N LYS A 8 -32.47 52.30 -7.49
CA LYS A 8 -33.54 51.58 -8.22
C LYS A 8 -33.36 51.67 -9.73
N GLY A 9 -32.94 52.82 -10.25
CA GLY A 9 -32.71 53.08 -11.67
C GLY A 9 -31.25 52.89 -12.08
N ASP A 10 -30.89 53.42 -13.25
CA ASP A 10 -29.54 53.27 -13.80
C ASP A 10 -28.49 53.96 -12.92
N ILE A 11 -27.31 53.33 -12.81
CA ILE A 11 -26.13 53.88 -12.14
C ILE A 11 -25.04 54.01 -13.20
N LEU A 12 -24.61 55.25 -13.47
CA LEU A 12 -23.53 55.56 -14.41
C LEU A 12 -22.33 56.14 -13.66
N ILE A 13 -21.19 55.47 -13.76
CA ILE A 13 -19.89 56.00 -13.35
C ILE A 13 -19.09 56.28 -14.62
N HIS A 14 -18.70 57.54 -14.82
CA HIS A 14 -18.00 57.95 -16.03
C HIS A 14 -16.78 58.81 -15.69
N ALA A 15 -15.59 58.30 -15.97
CA ALA A 15 -14.35 59.08 -15.96
C ALA A 15 -14.06 59.59 -17.38
N ARG A 16 -14.46 60.84 -17.65
CA ARG A 16 -14.21 61.56 -18.92
C ARG A 16 -12.71 61.72 -19.22
N GLU A 17 -11.90 61.82 -18.17
CA GLU A 17 -10.45 61.78 -18.21
C GLU A 17 -9.94 60.82 -17.13
N GLY A 18 -8.85 60.11 -17.40
CA GLY A 18 -8.25 59.18 -16.45
C GLY A 18 -8.96 57.82 -16.37
N LYS A 19 -8.69 57.11 -15.27
CA LYS A 19 -9.14 55.74 -15.02
C LYS A 19 -10.20 55.69 -13.93
N VAL A 20 -11.10 54.70 -14.00
CA VAL A 20 -11.91 54.31 -12.85
C VAL A 20 -11.12 53.29 -12.03
N HIS A 21 -10.78 53.61 -10.79
CA HIS A 21 -10.15 52.69 -9.85
C HIS A 21 -11.06 52.44 -8.65
N GLY A 22 -11.18 51.19 -8.21
CA GLY A 22 -11.94 50.88 -7.00
C GLY A 22 -11.55 49.59 -6.31
N ARG A 23 -11.74 49.56 -4.99
CA ARG A 23 -11.40 48.43 -4.11
C ARG A 23 -12.57 48.07 -3.21
N GLY A 24 -13.01 46.82 -3.23
CA GLY A 24 -14.11 46.30 -2.41
C GLY A 24 -15.44 47.04 -2.59
N MET A 25 -15.69 47.58 -3.79
CA MET A 25 -16.90 48.35 -4.07
C MET A 25 -18.13 47.45 -4.10
N GLN A 26 -19.29 48.00 -3.71
CA GLN A 26 -20.58 47.33 -3.76
C GLN A 26 -21.57 48.24 -4.51
N ILE A 27 -21.78 47.98 -5.79
CA ILE A 27 -22.63 48.78 -6.67
C ILE A 27 -23.80 47.90 -7.10
N ASN A 28 -25.01 48.27 -6.72
CA ASN A 28 -26.21 47.50 -7.06
C ASN A 28 -27.32 48.41 -7.58
N SER A 29 -27.89 48.05 -8.74
CA SER A 29 -29.15 48.59 -9.23
C SER A 29 -30.25 47.54 -9.13
N ASP A 30 -31.38 47.87 -8.50
CA ASP A 30 -32.49 46.92 -8.36
C ASP A 30 -33.20 46.69 -9.70
N ASN A 31 -33.42 47.74 -10.52
CA ASN A 31 -34.18 47.66 -11.76
C ASN A 31 -33.49 48.26 -13.00
N GLY A 32 -32.29 48.82 -12.86
CA GLY A 32 -31.57 49.51 -13.93
C GLY A 32 -30.24 48.87 -14.31
N THR A 33 -29.55 49.53 -15.22
CA THR A 33 -28.21 49.21 -15.69
C THR A 33 -27.16 49.79 -14.76
N VAL A 34 -26.11 49.02 -14.45
CA VAL A 34 -24.89 49.56 -13.84
C VAL A 34 -23.82 49.66 -14.91
N ALA A 35 -23.42 50.88 -15.25
CA ALA A 35 -22.43 51.14 -16.29
C ALA A 35 -21.22 51.91 -15.74
N ILE A 36 -20.02 51.40 -16.01
CA ILE A 36 -18.74 52.01 -15.63
C ILE A 36 -17.95 52.29 -16.90
N TYR A 37 -17.66 53.56 -17.16
CA TYR A 37 -16.87 54.03 -18.29
C TYR A 37 -15.60 54.71 -17.80
N GLY A 38 -14.44 54.29 -18.30
CA GLY A 38 -13.17 54.95 -18.04
C GLY A 38 -12.40 55.21 -19.34
N ARG A 39 -12.08 56.47 -19.64
CA ARG A 39 -11.34 56.82 -20.86
C ARG A 39 -10.00 56.10 -20.94
N ASP A 40 -9.23 56.07 -19.84
CA ASP A 40 -7.86 55.52 -19.84
C ASP A 40 -7.76 54.13 -19.19
N GLY A 41 -8.88 53.58 -18.71
CA GLY A 41 -8.94 52.25 -18.08
C GLY A 41 -9.95 52.11 -16.96
N VAL A 42 -10.22 50.86 -16.58
CA VAL A 42 -11.02 50.48 -15.42
C VAL A 42 -10.27 49.39 -14.63
N ASP A 43 -9.90 49.69 -13.38
CA ASP A 43 -9.10 48.82 -12.50
C ASP A 43 -9.85 48.56 -11.19
N LEU A 44 -10.51 47.40 -11.07
CA LEU A 44 -11.36 47.06 -9.94
C LEU A 44 -10.82 45.85 -9.17
N LYS A 45 -10.73 45.97 -7.85
CA LYS A 45 -10.15 44.96 -6.96
C LYS A 45 -11.06 44.62 -5.79
N ASN A 46 -10.90 43.43 -5.23
CA ASN A 46 -11.54 42.98 -4.00
C ASN A 46 -11.16 43.83 -2.77
N GLY A 47 -12.04 43.79 -1.77
CA GLY A 47 -11.69 44.17 -0.41
C GLY A 47 -10.92 43.04 0.28
N TRP A 48 -10.38 43.31 1.46
CA TRP A 48 -9.70 42.30 2.29
C TRP A 48 -10.30 42.27 3.67
N GLU A 49 -10.49 41.07 4.19
CA GLU A 49 -10.68 40.80 5.60
C GLU A 49 -9.40 40.16 6.13
N GLU A 50 -8.81 40.76 7.16
CA GLU A 50 -7.71 40.16 7.92
C GLU A 50 -8.30 39.76 9.27
N ARG A 51 -8.19 38.47 9.60
CA ARG A 51 -8.64 37.94 10.89
C ARG A 51 -7.47 37.35 11.63
N ASP A 52 -7.23 37.93 12.79
CA ASP A 52 -6.26 37.48 13.79
C ASP A 52 -7.03 36.95 14.99
N LEU A 53 -6.93 35.65 15.22
CA LEU A 53 -7.51 34.99 16.37
C LEU A 53 -6.41 34.34 17.17
N ILE A 54 -6.16 34.86 18.37
CA ILE A 54 -5.38 34.17 19.39
C ILE A 54 -6.35 33.80 20.51
N SER A 55 -6.50 32.50 20.74
CA SER A 55 -7.33 31.98 21.81
C SER A 55 -6.57 30.93 22.59
N SER A 56 -6.70 30.99 23.92
CA SER A 56 -6.27 29.94 24.82
C SER A 56 -7.43 29.59 25.74
N GLN A 57 -7.80 28.32 25.74
CA GLN A 57 -8.82 27.79 26.63
C GLN A 57 -8.18 26.78 27.57
N TYR A 58 -8.28 27.07 28.87
CA TYR A 58 -7.79 26.18 29.92
C TYR A 58 -8.97 25.71 30.77
N HIS A 59 -9.16 24.40 30.86
CA HIS A 59 -10.17 23.80 31.71
C HIS A 59 -9.58 22.74 32.61
N LYS A 60 -9.89 22.82 33.90
CA LYS A 60 -9.47 21.85 34.91
C LYS A 60 -10.68 21.37 35.69
N GLY A 61 -10.99 20.09 35.58
CA GLY A 61 -12.10 19.44 36.26
C GLY A 61 -11.64 18.32 37.19
N ARG A 62 -12.34 18.15 38.31
CA ARG A 62 -12.27 16.95 39.15
C ARG A 62 -13.41 16.00 38.78
N ARG A 63 -13.13 14.71 38.77
CA ARG A 63 -14.10 13.61 38.67
C ARG A 63 -14.00 12.75 39.94
N LEU A 64 -15.00 11.93 40.22
CA LEU A 64 -15.03 11.02 41.38
C LEU A 64 -13.73 10.21 41.56
N THR A 65 -13.09 9.80 40.46
CA THR A 65 -11.90 8.94 40.48
C THR A 65 -10.64 9.61 39.89
N GLY A 66 -10.64 10.92 39.64
CA GLY A 66 -9.51 11.55 38.92
C GLY A 66 -9.58 13.06 38.65
N ARG A 67 -8.60 13.56 37.89
CA ARG A 67 -8.52 14.95 37.41
C ARG A 67 -8.35 14.96 35.89
N LYS A 68 -8.96 15.92 35.23
CA LYS A 68 -8.78 16.19 33.80
C LYS A 68 -8.40 17.65 33.63
N GLU A 69 -7.34 17.89 32.89
CA GLU A 69 -6.87 19.20 32.50
C GLU A 69 -6.72 19.22 30.99
N ASN A 70 -7.30 20.25 30.39
CA ASN A 70 -7.28 20.47 28.97
C ASN A 70 -6.80 21.90 28.74
N GLU A 71 -5.86 22.05 27.83
CA GLU A 71 -5.46 23.34 27.30
C GLU A 71 -5.58 23.26 25.79
N THR A 72 -6.18 24.26 25.17
CA THR A 72 -6.21 24.39 23.71
C THR A 72 -5.83 25.80 23.37
N TYR A 73 -4.66 25.93 22.75
CA TYR A 73 -4.16 27.15 22.16
C TYR A 73 -4.40 27.11 20.66
N ARG A 74 -4.87 28.22 20.11
CA ARG A 74 -5.13 28.39 18.68
C ARG A 74 -4.75 29.81 18.31
N GLU A 75 -3.84 29.90 17.37
CA GLU A 75 -3.44 31.12 16.67
C GLU A 75 -3.81 30.94 15.20
N GLU A 76 -4.63 31.84 14.67
CA GLU A 76 -5.06 31.84 13.27
C GLU A 76 -4.87 33.25 12.74
N HIS A 77 -4.12 33.38 11.65
CA HIS A 77 -3.99 34.59 10.87
C HIS A 77 -4.48 34.26 9.45
N SER A 78 -5.55 34.89 9.01
CA SER A 78 -6.11 34.70 7.67
C SER A 78 -6.32 36.03 6.97
N LYS A 79 -5.99 36.06 5.68
CA LYS A 79 -6.24 37.18 4.78
C LYS A 79 -7.13 36.70 3.65
N SER A 80 -8.42 36.99 3.78
CA SER A 80 -9.46 36.54 2.86
C SER A 80 -9.94 37.69 1.99
N ALA A 81 -10.27 37.41 0.74
CA ALA A 81 -10.77 38.39 -0.21
C ALA A 81 -12.27 38.60 0.03
N ILE A 82 -12.68 39.86 0.20
CA ILE A 82 -14.10 40.23 0.16
C ILE A 82 -14.42 40.65 -1.28
N PRO A 83 -15.25 39.91 -2.02
CA PRO A 83 -15.52 40.22 -3.41
C PRO A 83 -16.16 41.62 -3.54
N GLY A 84 -15.71 42.40 -4.52
CA GLY A 84 -16.42 43.61 -4.93
C GLY A 84 -17.63 43.22 -5.78
N LEU A 85 -18.78 43.86 -5.62
CA LEU A 85 -20.00 43.56 -6.36
C LEU A 85 -20.36 44.70 -7.32
N ILE A 86 -20.72 44.35 -8.55
CA ILE A 86 -21.33 45.20 -9.57
C ILE A 86 -22.54 44.42 -10.09
N SER A 87 -23.74 44.82 -9.67
CA SER A 87 -24.98 44.07 -9.90
C SER A 87 -26.08 44.97 -10.46
N GLY A 88 -26.86 44.46 -11.42
CA GLY A 88 -27.97 45.21 -12.02
C GLY A 88 -28.80 44.39 -13.01
N LYS A 89 -29.83 44.97 -13.62
CA LYS A 89 -30.51 44.30 -14.75
C LYS A 89 -29.55 44.07 -15.92
N ARG A 90 -28.65 45.02 -16.14
CA ARG A 90 -27.53 44.90 -17.09
C ARG A 90 -26.29 45.46 -16.42
N VAL A 91 -25.13 44.91 -16.76
CA VAL A 91 -23.84 45.44 -16.32
C VAL A 91 -22.98 45.74 -17.53
N ALA A 92 -22.36 46.92 -17.56
CA ALA A 92 -21.42 47.32 -18.61
C ALA A 92 -20.17 47.92 -17.98
N ILE A 93 -19.00 47.34 -18.24
CA ILE A 93 -17.70 47.86 -17.82
C ILE A 93 -16.88 48.10 -19.08
N VAL A 94 -16.66 49.38 -19.39
CA VAL A 94 -16.13 49.81 -20.68
C VAL A 94 -14.93 50.74 -20.47
N ALA A 95 -13.81 50.43 -21.13
CA ALA A 95 -12.59 51.22 -21.09
C ALA A 95 -12.18 51.69 -22.50
N GLY A 96 -11.88 52.98 -22.65
CA GLY A 96 -11.38 53.55 -23.92
C GLY A 96 -12.44 53.90 -24.96
N TYR A 97 -13.72 53.95 -24.58
CA TYR A 97 -14.82 54.33 -25.46
C TYR A 97 -15.68 55.42 -24.83
N ASP A 98 -16.23 56.27 -25.69
CA ASP A 98 -17.21 57.26 -25.31
C ASP A 98 -18.57 56.61 -25.00
N PRO A 99 -19.25 56.95 -23.90
CA PRO A 99 -20.55 56.36 -23.56
C PRO A 99 -21.72 56.87 -24.40
N GLU A 100 -21.63 58.04 -25.04
CA GLU A 100 -22.73 58.65 -25.80
C GLU A 100 -22.72 58.18 -27.26
N ASN A 101 -21.55 58.13 -27.90
CA ASN A 101 -21.43 57.79 -29.32
C ASN A 101 -20.67 56.49 -29.61
N HIS A 102 -20.19 55.79 -28.58
CA HIS A 102 -19.48 54.51 -28.68
C HIS A 102 -18.21 54.53 -29.55
N THR A 103 -17.64 55.71 -29.81
CA THR A 103 -16.38 55.84 -30.53
C THR A 103 -15.19 55.47 -29.64
N LYS A 104 -14.18 54.83 -30.23
CA LYS A 104 -12.94 54.48 -29.51
C LYS A 104 -12.13 55.76 -29.29
N GLN A 105 -11.93 56.13 -28.03
CA GLN A 105 -11.14 57.30 -27.62
C GLN A 105 -9.70 56.93 -27.21
N ASN A 106 -9.48 55.73 -26.67
CA ASN A 106 -8.15 55.27 -26.25
C ASN A 106 -7.97 53.77 -26.54
N GLY A 107 -7.07 53.45 -27.47
CA GLY A 107 -6.75 52.08 -27.87
C GLY A 107 -5.83 51.30 -26.91
N ASN A 108 -5.35 51.95 -25.84
CA ASN A 108 -4.48 51.38 -24.81
C ASN A 108 -5.19 51.19 -23.46
N ALA A 109 -6.49 51.53 -23.38
CA ALA A 109 -7.27 51.41 -22.16
C ALA A 109 -7.63 49.95 -21.85
N ASN A 110 -7.38 49.53 -20.62
CA ASN A 110 -7.61 48.15 -20.15
C ASN A 110 -8.78 48.07 -19.17
N VAL A 111 -9.44 46.90 -19.11
CA VAL A 111 -10.33 46.52 -18.02
C VAL A 111 -9.65 45.42 -17.20
N ASN A 112 -9.39 45.66 -15.92
CA ASN A 112 -8.80 44.70 -15.01
C ASN A 112 -9.71 44.47 -13.81
N LEU A 113 -10.16 43.23 -13.63
CA LEU A 113 -11.02 42.79 -12.53
C LEU A 113 -10.28 41.76 -11.68
N THR A 114 -10.21 41.95 -10.36
CA THR A 114 -9.59 40.98 -9.43
C THR A 114 -10.45 40.79 -8.19
N GLY A 115 -10.94 39.58 -7.96
CA GLY A 115 -11.97 39.26 -6.96
C GLY A 115 -13.21 40.16 -7.07
N ILE A 116 -13.74 40.33 -8.29
CA ILE A 116 -14.93 41.15 -8.58
C ILE A 116 -16.05 40.27 -9.12
N TYR A 117 -17.28 40.53 -8.66
CA TYR A 117 -18.52 39.92 -9.10
C TYR A 117 -19.27 40.94 -9.95
N ALA A 118 -19.21 40.79 -11.28
CA ALA A 118 -19.96 41.57 -12.25
C ALA A 118 -21.14 40.72 -12.75
N VAL A 119 -22.30 40.86 -12.11
CA VAL A 119 -23.45 39.96 -12.28
C VAL A 119 -24.66 40.74 -12.76
N SER A 120 -25.40 40.20 -13.72
CA SER A 120 -26.62 40.84 -14.22
C SER A 120 -27.81 39.90 -14.35
N ASP A 121 -29.01 40.47 -14.50
CA ASP A 121 -30.18 39.70 -14.91
C ASP A 121 -30.12 39.37 -16.41
N ASN A 122 -29.97 40.39 -17.27
CA ASN A 122 -30.22 40.31 -18.72
C ASN A 122 -28.98 40.53 -19.58
N GLY A 123 -27.78 40.61 -19.00
CA GLY A 123 -26.53 40.60 -19.76
C GLY A 123 -25.44 41.49 -19.20
N THR A 124 -24.20 41.01 -19.35
CA THR A 124 -22.98 41.63 -18.83
C THR A 124 -22.01 41.89 -19.98
N LEU A 125 -21.54 43.13 -20.11
CA LEU A 125 -20.58 43.56 -21.13
C LEU A 125 -19.26 43.99 -20.47
N LEU A 126 -18.15 43.39 -20.89
CA LEU A 126 -16.80 43.91 -20.64
C LEU A 126 -16.20 44.34 -21.97
N LYS A 127 -15.76 45.59 -22.09
CA LYS A 127 -15.19 46.10 -23.35
C LYS A 127 -13.96 46.96 -23.07
N ALA A 128 -12.87 46.70 -23.77
CA ALA A 128 -11.63 47.45 -23.62
C ALA A 128 -11.05 47.88 -24.97
N GLY A 129 -10.47 49.08 -25.01
CA GLY A 129 -9.70 49.56 -26.14
C GLY A 129 -8.50 48.65 -26.44
N HIS A 130 -7.94 48.03 -25.38
CA HIS A 130 -6.78 47.16 -25.43
C HIS A 130 -7.05 45.77 -24.80
N ASN A 131 -6.80 45.56 -23.50
CA ASN A 131 -6.92 44.25 -22.87
C ASN A 131 -8.08 44.16 -21.87
N VAL A 132 -8.65 42.95 -21.73
CA VAL A 132 -9.56 42.59 -20.64
C VAL A 132 -8.91 41.47 -19.82
N THR A 133 -8.72 41.71 -18.52
CA THR A 133 -8.16 40.73 -17.58
C THR A 133 -9.13 40.49 -16.43
N VAL A 134 -9.45 39.22 -16.17
CA VAL A 134 -10.27 38.79 -15.02
C VAL A 134 -9.45 37.80 -14.20
N SER A 135 -9.18 38.11 -12.94
CA SER A 135 -8.28 37.31 -12.08
C SER A 135 -8.92 36.96 -10.74
N ALA A 136 -8.60 35.77 -10.23
CA ALA A 136 -8.92 35.41 -8.86
C ALA A 136 -8.08 36.24 -7.88
N ALA A 137 -8.60 36.47 -6.68
CA ALA A 137 -7.84 37.09 -5.60
C ALA A 137 -7.07 36.03 -4.82
N GLU A 138 -5.78 36.26 -4.55
CA GLU A 138 -4.94 35.35 -3.74
C GLU A 138 -5.21 35.56 -2.25
N GLU A 139 -5.75 34.55 -1.59
CA GLU A 139 -5.95 34.49 -0.14
C GLU A 139 -4.81 33.75 0.52
N THR A 140 -4.52 34.08 1.79
CA THR A 140 -3.50 33.37 2.56
C THR A 140 -4.03 33.02 3.94
N TYR A 141 -3.55 31.90 4.47
CA TYR A 141 -3.84 31.50 5.84
C TYR A 141 -2.58 30.99 6.53
N ARG A 142 -2.54 31.17 7.85
CA ARG A 142 -1.58 30.57 8.76
C ARG A 142 -2.34 30.16 10.01
N THR A 143 -2.25 28.90 10.39
CA THR A 143 -2.87 28.36 11.60
C THR A 143 -1.81 27.62 12.41
N ALA A 144 -1.80 27.88 13.71
CA ALA A 144 -0.99 27.17 14.68
C ALA A 144 -1.91 26.76 15.83
N THR A 145 -2.18 25.45 15.93
CA THR A 145 -3.02 24.90 16.99
C THR A 145 -2.19 23.99 17.87
N ARG A 146 -2.33 24.14 19.19
CA ARG A 146 -1.73 23.26 20.19
C ARG A 146 -2.81 22.80 21.14
N SER A 147 -3.11 21.51 21.12
CA SER A 147 -4.03 20.89 22.08
C SER A 147 -3.24 20.03 23.06
N TYR A 148 -3.35 20.34 24.34
CA TYR A 148 -2.79 19.57 25.44
C TYR A 148 -3.92 18.98 26.28
N GLN A 149 -3.84 17.70 26.58
CA GLN A 149 -4.72 17.04 27.53
C GLN A 149 -3.91 16.25 28.53
N ARG A 150 -4.24 16.41 29.81
CA ARG A 150 -3.73 15.62 30.91
C ARG A 150 -4.89 15.00 31.67
N LYS A 151 -4.92 13.67 31.72
CA LYS A 151 -5.87 12.93 32.56
C LYS A 151 -5.11 12.17 33.62
N SER A 152 -5.61 12.20 34.84
CA SER A 152 -5.12 11.35 35.92
C SER A 152 -6.28 10.66 36.62
N GLY A 153 -6.11 9.42 37.02
CA GLY A 153 -7.13 8.65 37.72
C GLY A 153 -7.28 7.25 37.15
N LEU A 154 -8.44 6.64 37.42
CA LEU A 154 -8.78 5.29 37.00
C LEU A 154 -9.28 5.26 35.55
N PHE A 155 -8.59 4.50 34.69
CA PHE A 155 -8.91 4.25 33.30
C PHE A 155 -9.35 2.79 33.13
N TYR A 156 -10.45 2.58 32.39
CA TYR A 156 -10.97 1.26 32.04
C TYR A 156 -10.85 1.05 30.52
N SER A 157 -10.44 -0.14 30.09
CA SER A 157 -10.49 -0.52 28.67
C SER A 157 -11.85 -1.13 28.32
N LEU A 158 -12.53 -0.59 27.30
CA LEU A 158 -13.81 -1.14 26.80
C LEU A 158 -13.65 -2.45 26.01
N GLN A 159 -12.43 -2.78 25.58
CA GLN A 159 -12.12 -3.96 24.77
C GLN A 159 -11.60 -5.13 25.61
N ASN A 160 -11.21 -4.89 26.86
CA ASN A 160 -10.82 -5.94 27.80
C ASN A 160 -11.36 -5.60 29.20
N PRO A 161 -12.55 -6.11 29.59
CA PRO A 161 -13.30 -5.67 30.78
C PRO A 161 -12.59 -5.95 32.13
N LEU A 162 -11.45 -6.63 32.11
CA LEU A 162 -10.62 -6.96 33.28
C LEU A 162 -9.37 -6.07 33.43
N SER A 163 -9.14 -5.09 32.54
CA SER A 163 -7.97 -4.20 32.62
C SER A 163 -8.31 -2.82 33.18
N VAL A 164 -7.64 -2.46 34.28
CA VAL A 164 -7.84 -1.21 35.00
C VAL A 164 -6.47 -0.54 35.22
N GLU A 165 -6.31 0.70 34.77
CA GLU A 165 -5.08 1.48 34.93
C GLU A 165 -5.36 2.68 35.83
N THR A 166 -4.62 2.85 36.91
CA THR A 166 -4.58 4.12 37.65
C THR A 166 -3.28 4.84 37.34
N GLY A 167 -3.38 6.02 36.72
CA GLY A 167 -2.19 6.66 36.20
C GLY A 167 -2.42 8.09 35.75
N ARG A 168 -1.38 8.65 35.13
CA ARG A 168 -1.36 9.95 34.47
C ARG A 168 -1.04 9.73 33.00
N ARG A 169 -1.87 10.29 32.12
CA ARG A 169 -1.69 10.27 30.68
C ARG A 169 -1.72 11.70 30.14
N GLU A 170 -0.78 12.00 29.26
CA GLU A 170 -0.61 13.30 28.61
C GLU A 170 -0.59 13.13 27.09
N TRP A 171 -1.37 13.96 26.42
CA TRP A 171 -1.44 14.06 24.97
C TRP A 171 -1.17 15.50 24.58
N GLU A 172 -0.27 15.70 23.64
CA GLU A 172 0.01 17.00 23.04
C GLU A 172 -0.04 16.85 21.52
N ASN A 173 -0.89 17.62 20.87
CA ASN A 173 -1.00 17.70 19.41
C ASN A 173 -0.71 19.14 19.01
N ASN A 174 0.36 19.33 18.23
CA ASN A 174 0.73 20.61 17.65
C ASN A 174 0.55 20.51 16.14
N ASN A 175 -0.23 21.41 15.54
CA ASN A 175 -0.43 21.45 14.10
C ASN A 175 -0.19 22.87 13.61
N LYS A 176 0.71 23.02 12.66
CA LYS A 176 1.01 24.27 11.97
C LYS A 176 0.67 24.09 10.50
N SER A 177 -0.21 24.93 9.97
CA SER A 177 -0.50 24.95 8.55
C SER A 177 -0.39 26.36 8.01
N HIS A 178 0.10 26.48 6.79
CA HIS A 178 0.00 27.72 6.03
C HIS A 178 -0.13 27.43 4.56
N GLY A 179 -0.74 28.35 3.82
CA GLY A 179 -0.89 28.18 2.39
C GLY A 179 -1.62 29.32 1.75
N LYS A 180 -1.93 29.10 0.47
CA LYS A 180 -2.69 30.02 -0.37
C LYS A 180 -4.04 29.40 -0.73
N HIS A 181 -5.01 30.26 -0.98
CA HIS A 181 -6.24 29.92 -1.70
C HIS A 181 -6.49 30.99 -2.77
N TYR A 182 -7.37 30.70 -3.71
CA TYR A 182 -7.78 31.67 -4.72
C TYR A 182 -9.29 31.84 -4.69
N ALA A 183 -9.75 33.06 -4.41
CA ALA A 183 -11.16 33.42 -4.50
C ALA A 183 -11.46 33.90 -5.93
N PRO A 184 -12.28 33.18 -6.72
CA PRO A 184 -12.52 33.54 -8.12
C PRO A 184 -13.22 34.90 -8.26
N SER A 185 -12.93 35.62 -9.35
CA SER A 185 -13.88 36.64 -9.84
C SER A 185 -15.05 35.95 -10.55
N LEU A 186 -16.21 36.59 -10.57
CA LEU A 186 -17.41 36.10 -11.26
C LEU A 186 -17.91 37.15 -12.24
N VAL A 187 -17.97 36.83 -13.52
CA VAL A 187 -18.62 37.66 -14.54
C VAL A 187 -19.76 36.87 -15.13
N GLY A 188 -21.00 37.32 -14.95
CA GLY A 188 -22.11 36.53 -15.45
C GLY A 188 -23.46 37.19 -15.57
N ALA A 189 -24.40 36.44 -16.12
CA ALA A 189 -25.78 36.85 -16.33
C ALA A 189 -26.75 35.69 -15.99
N LEU A 190 -27.87 35.98 -15.35
CA LEU A 190 -28.87 34.98 -14.95
C LEU A 190 -29.78 34.53 -16.10
N ASP A 191 -30.09 35.43 -17.02
CA ASP A 191 -30.99 35.23 -18.15
C ASP A 191 -30.60 36.16 -19.31
N GLY A 192 -29.31 36.17 -19.63
CA GLY A 192 -28.75 37.05 -20.64
C GLY A 192 -27.39 36.56 -21.13
N ASN A 193 -26.81 37.31 -22.06
CA ASN A 193 -25.51 36.98 -22.61
C ASN A 193 -24.39 37.70 -21.84
N VAL A 194 -23.23 37.06 -21.74
CA VAL A 194 -21.98 37.71 -21.33
C VAL A 194 -21.18 37.99 -22.58
N THR A 195 -20.79 39.24 -22.81
CA THR A 195 -19.99 39.65 -23.96
C THR A 195 -18.69 40.30 -23.48
N ILE A 196 -17.57 39.80 -23.97
CA ILE A 196 -16.23 40.32 -23.66
C ILE A 196 -15.54 40.72 -24.97
N GLU A 197 -15.19 42.00 -25.11
CA GLU A 197 -14.53 42.55 -26.29
C GLU A 197 -13.22 43.22 -25.89
N ALA A 198 -12.10 42.57 -26.21
CA ALA A 198 -10.76 43.13 -26.05
C ALA A 198 -10.20 43.55 -27.40
N GLY A 199 -9.73 44.80 -27.52
CA GLY A 199 -9.07 45.26 -28.74
C GLY A 199 -7.75 44.53 -29.07
N ASN A 200 -7.16 43.85 -28.09
CA ASN A 200 -5.92 43.10 -28.22
C ASN A 200 -5.96 41.74 -27.51
N HIS A 201 -5.89 41.69 -26.17
CA HIS A 201 -5.77 40.43 -25.43
C HIS A 201 -6.88 40.23 -24.38
N TYR A 202 -7.42 39.01 -24.31
CA TYR A 202 -8.31 38.57 -23.23
C TYR A 202 -7.58 37.56 -22.33
N GLN A 203 -7.60 37.78 -21.02
CA GLN A 203 -7.04 36.85 -20.03
C GLN A 203 -8.03 36.57 -18.91
N ASN A 204 -8.25 35.28 -18.64
CA ASN A 204 -8.90 34.81 -17.42
C ASN A 204 -7.90 33.98 -16.60
N ASN A 205 -7.72 34.35 -15.33
CA ASN A 205 -6.82 33.70 -14.38
C ASN A 205 -7.64 33.17 -13.21
N GLY A 206 -7.92 31.87 -13.18
CA GLY A 206 -8.64 31.21 -12.08
C GLY A 206 -10.04 31.78 -11.78
N SER A 207 -10.65 32.54 -12.71
CA SER A 207 -11.96 33.17 -12.51
C SER A 207 -13.04 32.52 -13.37
N ILE A 208 -14.28 32.89 -13.09
CA ILE A 208 -15.46 32.27 -13.65
C ILE A 208 -16.22 33.27 -14.52
N ILE A 209 -16.44 32.90 -15.77
CA ILE A 209 -17.33 33.57 -16.71
C ILE A 209 -18.51 32.63 -16.97
N HIS A 210 -19.73 33.07 -16.66
CA HIS A 210 -20.91 32.21 -16.82
C HIS A 210 -22.15 32.96 -17.32
N ALA A 211 -22.83 32.41 -18.32
CA ALA A 211 -24.13 32.90 -18.78
C ALA A 211 -25.20 31.82 -18.58
N SER A 212 -26.14 32.07 -17.67
CA SER A 212 -27.31 31.21 -17.47
C SER A 212 -28.49 31.60 -18.35
N ARG A 213 -29.45 30.69 -18.48
CA ARG A 213 -30.75 30.91 -19.13
C ARG A 213 -31.87 30.41 -18.22
N LYS A 214 -32.91 31.22 -18.01
CA LYS A 214 -34.10 30.80 -17.24
C LYS A 214 -35.03 29.91 -18.05
N GLU A 215 -35.19 30.20 -19.34
CA GLU A 215 -36.03 29.39 -20.22
C GLU A 215 -35.40 28.01 -20.46
N ASN A 216 -36.09 26.95 -20.06
CA ASN A 216 -35.70 25.59 -20.39
C ASN A 216 -36.08 25.27 -21.85
N LEU A 217 -35.09 25.31 -22.74
CA LEU A 217 -35.26 24.99 -24.16
C LEU A 217 -35.05 23.51 -24.49
N GLY A 218 -34.83 22.66 -23.48
CA GLY A 218 -34.45 21.26 -23.66
C GLY A 218 -33.04 21.09 -24.21
N LEU A 219 -32.67 19.84 -24.49
CA LEU A 219 -31.38 19.50 -25.10
C LEU A 219 -31.25 20.11 -26.50
N VAL A 220 -30.01 20.37 -26.92
CA VAL A 220 -29.75 20.79 -28.30
C VAL A 220 -30.10 19.66 -29.27
N ALA A 221 -30.78 19.99 -30.36
CA ALA A 221 -31.10 19.07 -31.45
C ALA A 221 -29.83 18.42 -32.00
N SER A 222 -29.90 17.13 -32.27
CA SER A 222 -28.82 16.33 -32.84
C SER A 222 -28.40 16.82 -34.22
N LYS A 223 -27.22 16.39 -34.68
CA LYS A 223 -26.72 16.70 -36.03
C LYS A 223 -27.71 16.28 -37.13
N ALA A 224 -28.37 15.14 -36.98
CA ALA A 224 -29.36 14.64 -37.94
C ALA A 224 -30.65 15.47 -37.93
N GLU A 225 -31.17 15.81 -36.75
CA GLU A 225 -32.34 16.69 -36.61
C GLU A 225 -32.07 18.07 -37.18
N LEU A 226 -30.92 18.66 -36.85
CA LEU A 226 -30.49 19.96 -37.37
C LEU A 226 -30.33 19.93 -38.90
N ALA A 227 -29.87 18.82 -39.48
CA ALA A 227 -29.73 18.67 -40.93
C ALA A 227 -31.08 18.48 -41.64
N ALA A 228 -32.06 17.88 -40.97
CA ALA A 228 -33.41 17.66 -41.50
C ALA A 228 -34.28 18.94 -41.52
N MET A 229 -33.94 19.94 -40.69
CA MET A 229 -34.60 21.25 -40.69
C MET A 229 -34.34 22.02 -41.98
N THR A 230 -35.37 22.71 -42.47
CA THR A 230 -35.22 23.77 -43.48
C THR A 230 -34.40 24.94 -42.91
N ASP A 231 -33.87 25.80 -43.78
CA ASP A 231 -33.09 26.97 -43.35
C ASP A 231 -33.89 27.88 -42.40
N ALA A 232 -35.16 28.15 -42.73
CA ALA A 232 -36.03 28.99 -41.90
C ALA A 232 -36.31 28.38 -40.52
N GLU A 233 -36.53 27.06 -40.44
CA GLU A 233 -36.75 26.37 -39.15
C GLU A 233 -35.48 26.37 -38.29
N ARG A 234 -34.33 26.14 -38.93
CA ARG A 234 -33.03 26.16 -38.26
C ARG A 234 -32.67 27.55 -37.75
N ASP A 235 -32.96 28.60 -38.51
CA ASP A 235 -32.78 29.99 -38.09
C ASP A 235 -33.68 30.32 -36.89
N ALA A 236 -34.98 29.98 -36.95
CA ALA A 236 -35.90 30.17 -35.84
C ALA A 236 -35.48 29.39 -34.58
N TYR A 237 -34.98 28.16 -34.75
CA TYR A 237 -34.45 27.33 -33.67
C TYR A 237 -33.27 27.99 -32.96
N TRP A 238 -32.32 28.55 -33.72
CA TRP A 238 -31.14 29.22 -33.17
C TRP A 238 -31.45 30.61 -32.64
N ASP A 239 -32.37 31.36 -33.24
CA ASP A 239 -32.72 32.70 -32.80
C ASP A 239 -33.32 32.70 -31.40
N LYS A 240 -34.13 31.68 -31.07
CA LYS A 240 -34.61 31.47 -29.70
C LYS A 240 -33.46 31.26 -28.70
N ARG A 241 -32.43 30.51 -29.10
CA ARG A 241 -31.26 30.15 -28.28
C ARG A 241 -30.22 31.28 -28.15
N LYS A 242 -30.14 32.18 -29.12
CA LYS A 242 -29.24 33.35 -29.06
C LYS A 242 -29.66 34.41 -28.04
N HIS A 243 -30.91 34.38 -27.58
CA HIS A 243 -31.47 35.45 -26.74
C HIS A 243 -30.76 35.57 -25.38
N ALA A 244 -30.45 34.44 -24.74
CA ALA A 244 -29.84 34.37 -23.41
C ALA A 244 -28.98 33.11 -23.22
N GLY A 245 -28.12 33.13 -22.21
CA GLY A 245 -27.29 32.00 -21.84
C GLY A 245 -26.08 31.78 -22.75
N ASN A 246 -25.59 32.82 -23.44
CA ASN A 246 -24.41 32.71 -24.28
C ASN A 246 -23.24 33.55 -23.74
N VAL A 247 -22.03 33.00 -23.83
CA VAL A 247 -20.77 33.73 -23.58
C VAL A 247 -20.08 33.97 -24.93
N ILE A 248 -19.78 35.24 -25.22
CA ILE A 248 -19.17 35.69 -26.47
C ILE A 248 -17.88 36.43 -26.13
N ILE A 249 -16.75 35.93 -26.62
CA ILE A 249 -15.43 36.52 -26.36
C ILE A 249 -14.78 36.87 -27.69
N ARG A 250 -14.36 38.11 -27.85
CA ARG A 250 -13.67 38.63 -29.04
C ARG A 250 -12.35 39.27 -28.65
N ALA A 251 -11.25 38.81 -29.24
CA ALA A 251 -9.92 39.36 -29.04
C ALA A 251 -9.00 39.10 -30.25
N LYS A 252 -7.80 39.66 -30.25
CA LYS A 252 -6.73 39.25 -31.18
C LYS A 252 -5.92 38.08 -30.66
N SER A 253 -5.83 37.93 -29.34
CA SER A 253 -5.25 36.80 -28.61
C SER A 253 -6.03 36.56 -27.31
N ALA A 254 -6.05 35.33 -26.82
CA ALA A 254 -6.80 34.98 -25.61
C ALA A 254 -6.13 33.87 -24.80
N ALA A 255 -6.25 33.92 -23.47
CA ALA A 255 -5.75 32.89 -22.59
C ALA A 255 -6.64 32.67 -21.35
N GLU A 256 -6.70 31.40 -20.93
CA GLU A 256 -7.47 30.90 -19.79
C GLU A 256 -6.50 30.04 -18.95
N THR A 257 -6.17 30.50 -17.75
CA THR A 257 -5.06 29.96 -16.97
C THR A 257 -5.53 29.57 -15.57
N ALA A 258 -5.29 28.32 -15.21
CA ALA A 258 -5.47 27.83 -13.86
C ALA A 258 -4.34 28.34 -12.95
N LEU A 259 -4.68 28.68 -11.71
CA LEU A 259 -3.73 29.13 -10.70
C LEU A 259 -3.40 27.97 -9.76
N VAL A 260 -2.14 27.87 -9.35
CA VAL A 260 -1.65 26.83 -8.46
C VAL A 260 -1.39 27.42 -7.08
N ALA A 261 -1.98 26.85 -6.05
CA ALA A 261 -1.81 27.27 -4.67
C ALA A 261 -0.98 26.25 -3.89
N ASP A 262 0.05 26.73 -3.20
CA ASP A 262 0.89 25.91 -2.34
C ASP A 262 0.32 25.83 -0.92
N HIS A 263 0.39 24.63 -0.34
CA HIS A 263 -0.02 24.35 1.02
C HIS A 263 1.08 23.60 1.76
N HIS A 264 1.29 23.98 3.03
CA HIS A 264 2.20 23.35 3.95
C HIS A 264 1.46 22.96 5.23
N ASN A 265 1.73 21.77 5.74
CA ASN A 265 1.21 21.31 7.02
C ASN A 265 2.27 20.50 7.78
N GLU A 266 2.53 20.90 9.02
CA GLU A 266 3.42 20.22 9.97
C GLU A 266 2.60 19.83 11.20
N GLN A 267 2.42 18.54 11.41
CA GLN A 267 1.72 17.97 12.55
C GLN A 267 2.68 17.19 13.45
N GLU A 268 2.72 17.52 14.73
CA GLU A 268 3.49 16.82 15.75
C GLU A 268 2.57 16.32 16.87
N ASN A 269 2.49 15.00 17.03
CA ASN A 269 1.75 14.35 18.11
C ASN A 269 2.73 13.77 19.14
N ARG A 270 2.55 14.09 20.42
CA ARG A 270 3.31 13.52 21.54
C ARG A 270 2.35 12.88 22.54
N PHE A 271 2.71 11.70 23.02
CA PHE A 271 1.99 11.02 24.08
C PHE A 271 2.95 10.60 25.19
N GLN A 272 2.52 10.72 26.44
CA GLN A 272 3.24 10.19 27.59
C GLN A 272 2.26 9.54 28.57
N SER A 273 2.56 8.34 29.05
CA SER A 273 1.81 7.70 30.14
C SER A 273 2.73 7.31 31.30
N ARG A 274 2.25 7.43 32.54
CA ARG A 274 2.89 6.90 33.74
C ARG A 274 1.83 6.39 34.70
N GLY A 275 1.89 5.15 35.14
CA GLY A 275 0.86 4.64 36.04
C GLY A 275 0.97 3.18 36.37
N LEU A 276 0.16 2.79 37.35
CA LEU A 276 -0.06 1.42 37.77
C LEU A 276 -1.14 0.80 36.87
N LYS A 277 -0.78 -0.22 36.10
CA LYS A 277 -1.67 -1.00 35.24
C LYS A 277 -1.95 -2.34 35.91
N ILE A 278 -3.22 -2.72 35.99
CA ILE A 278 -3.65 -4.06 36.41
C ILE A 278 -4.25 -4.75 35.18
N GLY A 279 -3.63 -5.82 34.71
CA GLY A 279 -4.03 -6.52 33.49
C GLY A 279 -3.65 -8.00 33.52
N LEU A 280 -4.24 -8.80 32.62
CA LEU A 280 -3.89 -10.20 32.48
C LEU A 280 -2.54 -10.32 31.72
N ILE A 281 -1.56 -11.02 32.29
CA ILE A 281 -0.29 -11.35 31.63
C ILE A 281 -0.31 -12.83 31.26
N GLY A 282 0.00 -13.14 30.01
CA GLY A 282 0.16 -14.51 29.54
C GLY A 282 -0.52 -14.73 28.20
N GLY A 283 0.29 -15.04 27.18
CA GLY A 283 -0.16 -15.55 25.89
C GLY A 283 -1.01 -14.58 25.05
N ALA A 284 -0.41 -14.02 24.00
CA ALA A 284 -1.08 -13.24 22.94
C ALA A 284 -1.72 -11.88 23.34
N ALA A 285 -1.47 -11.34 24.54
CA ALA A 285 -2.14 -10.12 25.00
C ALA A 285 -1.32 -8.82 24.96
N ASP A 286 0.00 -8.85 24.71
CA ASP A 286 0.85 -7.64 24.85
C ASP A 286 1.12 -6.90 23.53
N ASN A 287 0.04 -6.40 22.89
CA ASN A 287 0.10 -5.33 21.88
C ASN A 287 -1.16 -4.44 21.96
N ILE A 288 -1.40 -3.84 23.13
CA ILE A 288 -2.67 -3.17 23.47
C ILE A 288 -2.87 -1.77 22.84
N ASN A 289 -1.93 -1.22 22.05
CA ASN A 289 -2.19 0.04 21.32
C ASN A 289 -2.23 -0.04 19.79
N ALA A 290 -2.05 -1.22 19.19
CA ALA A 290 -2.12 -1.39 17.72
C ALA A 290 -3.14 -2.46 17.26
N THR A 291 -3.56 -3.38 18.12
CA THR A 291 -4.33 -4.56 17.66
C THR A 291 -5.84 -4.32 17.59
N ALA A 292 -6.38 -3.32 18.28
CA ALA A 292 -7.83 -3.07 18.29
C ALA A 292 -8.33 -2.31 17.04
N GLY A 293 -7.46 -1.59 16.33
CA GLY A 293 -7.77 -1.01 15.03
C GLY A 293 -7.78 -2.03 13.88
N ASN A 294 -7.15 -3.20 14.07
CA ASN A 294 -6.85 -4.12 12.97
C ASN A 294 -7.90 -5.20 12.72
N LEU A 295 -8.87 -5.43 13.63
CA LEU A 295 -9.92 -6.42 13.39
C LEU A 295 -10.96 -5.95 12.35
N TYR A 296 -11.17 -4.63 12.21
CA TYR A 296 -12.08 -4.05 11.22
C TYR A 296 -11.46 -3.98 9.81
N THR A 297 -10.14 -3.82 9.72
CA THR A 297 -9.39 -3.84 8.44
C THR A 297 -9.09 -5.27 7.96
N LEU A 298 -9.09 -6.28 8.83
CA LEU A 298 -8.91 -7.70 8.46
C LEU A 298 -10.06 -8.27 7.59
N GLY A 299 -11.28 -7.71 7.67
CA GLY A 299 -12.40 -8.05 6.77
C GLY A 299 -12.24 -7.50 5.34
N HIS A 300 -11.34 -6.53 5.16
CA HIS A 300 -11.13 -5.74 3.94
C HIS A 300 -9.74 -5.93 3.31
N SER A 301 -8.97 -6.93 3.75
CA SER A 301 -7.73 -7.31 3.06
C SER A 301 -8.05 -7.91 1.68
N ASP A 302 -7.43 -7.38 0.62
CA ASP A 302 -7.59 -7.87 -0.77
C ASP A 302 -6.99 -9.27 -1.01
N ASN A 303 -6.26 -9.84 -0.03
CA ASN A 303 -5.71 -11.18 -0.13
C ASN A 303 -6.72 -12.22 0.38
N SER A 304 -7.36 -12.92 -0.56
CA SER A 304 -8.36 -13.96 -0.29
C SER A 304 -7.88 -15.07 0.65
N ARG A 305 -6.57 -15.36 0.69
CA ARG A 305 -5.96 -16.34 1.60
C ARG A 305 -5.80 -15.79 3.03
N VAL A 306 -5.47 -14.50 3.19
CA VAL A 306 -5.40 -13.82 4.51
C VAL A 306 -6.79 -13.66 5.10
N LYS A 307 -7.80 -13.35 4.28
CA LYS A 307 -9.20 -13.30 4.68
C LYS A 307 -9.71 -14.67 5.17
N ALA A 308 -9.36 -15.75 4.47
CA ALA A 308 -9.70 -17.11 4.87
C ALA A 308 -8.96 -17.57 6.15
N MET A 309 -7.66 -17.24 6.28
CA MET A 309 -6.89 -17.51 7.50
C MET A 309 -7.37 -16.69 8.71
N ALA A 310 -7.75 -15.42 8.50
CA ALA A 310 -8.31 -14.56 9.54
C ALA A 310 -9.71 -15.02 9.99
N ALA A 311 -10.57 -15.44 9.05
CA ALA A 311 -11.86 -16.04 9.38
C ALA A 311 -11.71 -17.38 10.11
N GLY A 312 -10.73 -18.22 9.71
CA GLY A 312 -10.42 -19.47 10.40
C GLY A 312 -9.86 -19.28 11.81
N LEU A 313 -8.99 -18.27 12.01
CA LEU A 313 -8.40 -17.95 13.31
C LEU A 313 -9.40 -17.26 14.25
N ALA A 314 -10.26 -16.39 13.72
CA ALA A 314 -11.32 -15.73 14.47
C ALA A 314 -12.43 -16.72 14.88
N ALA A 315 -12.85 -17.63 13.99
CA ALA A 315 -13.81 -18.68 14.32
C ALA A 315 -13.24 -19.65 15.38
N TYR A 316 -11.97 -20.06 15.26
CA TYR A 316 -11.34 -20.96 16.23
C TYR A 316 -11.19 -20.32 17.63
N ASN A 317 -10.69 -19.08 17.72
CA ASN A 317 -10.49 -18.38 19.00
C ASN A 317 -11.82 -17.91 19.66
N LEU A 318 -12.83 -17.58 18.86
CA LEU A 318 -14.16 -17.18 19.36
C LEU A 318 -15.02 -18.39 19.75
N GLN A 319 -14.93 -19.51 19.01
CA GLN A 319 -15.67 -20.73 19.32
C GLN A 319 -15.11 -21.43 20.58
N GLN A 320 -13.79 -21.43 20.78
CA GLN A 320 -13.16 -21.95 22.01
C GLN A 320 -13.48 -21.08 23.24
N SER A 321 -13.56 -19.76 23.11
CA SER A 321 -13.92 -18.87 24.22
C SER A 321 -15.43 -18.87 24.55
N MET A 322 -16.31 -19.08 23.57
CA MET A 322 -17.78 -19.20 23.81
C MET A 322 -18.21 -20.58 24.31
N MET A 323 -17.59 -21.68 23.87
CA MET A 323 -17.91 -23.02 24.41
C MET A 323 -17.48 -23.17 25.88
N GLN A 324 -16.40 -22.49 26.30
CA GLN A 324 -15.99 -22.43 27.72
C GLN A 324 -16.90 -21.55 28.59
N PHE A 325 -17.69 -20.65 27.99
CA PHE A 325 -18.63 -19.79 28.74
C PHE A 325 -20.01 -20.44 28.92
N GLN A 326 -20.45 -21.30 27.97
CA GLN A 326 -21.78 -21.92 28.03
C GLN A 326 -21.88 -23.18 28.91
N GLN A 327 -20.77 -23.88 29.21
CA GLN A 327 -20.80 -25.06 30.10
C GLN A 327 -20.45 -24.78 31.58
N GLY A 328 -20.43 -23.51 32.01
CA GLY A 328 -19.97 -23.13 33.35
C GLY A 328 -20.91 -22.21 34.13
N GLY A 329 -22.22 -22.32 33.94
CA GLY A 329 -23.19 -21.67 34.82
C GLY A 329 -23.19 -22.31 36.21
N LYS A 330 -22.47 -21.69 37.16
CA LYS A 330 -22.18 -22.06 38.56
C LYS A 330 -20.81 -22.70 38.76
N GLY A 331 -19.82 -21.83 38.98
CA GLY A 331 -18.48 -22.21 39.40
C GLY A 331 -17.51 -21.12 38.96
N GLY A 332 -16.99 -20.33 39.90
CA GLY A 332 -16.03 -19.28 39.61
C GLY A 332 -14.76 -19.83 38.96
N ALA A 333 -14.13 -18.98 38.13
CA ALA A 333 -12.76 -19.03 37.64
C ALA A 333 -12.01 -20.36 37.85
N GLY A 334 -12.04 -21.22 36.83
CA GLY A 334 -11.05 -22.28 36.66
C GLY A 334 -11.63 -23.62 36.22
N GLY A 335 -11.34 -23.99 34.98
CA GLY A 335 -11.64 -25.32 34.46
C GLY A 335 -11.19 -25.46 33.01
N GLY A 336 -9.87 -25.42 32.78
CA GLY A 336 -9.27 -25.58 31.45
C GLY A 336 -7.84 -25.03 31.36
N GLY A 337 -6.87 -25.70 32.02
CA GLY A 337 -5.45 -25.81 31.64
C GLY A 337 -4.59 -24.61 31.18
N GLY A 338 -5.03 -23.34 31.22
CA GLY A 338 -4.23 -22.18 30.81
C GLY A 338 -4.06 -21.16 31.93
N ASN A 339 -2.83 -20.95 32.40
CA ASN A 339 -2.45 -20.02 33.48
C ASN A 339 -2.84 -18.56 33.14
N THR A 340 -4.00 -18.11 33.60
CA THR A 340 -4.42 -16.70 33.51
C THR A 340 -3.71 -15.91 34.62
N LYS A 341 -2.62 -15.20 34.29
CA LYS A 341 -1.83 -14.43 35.28
C LYS A 341 -2.39 -13.01 35.39
N ILE A 342 -2.48 -12.44 36.58
CA ILE A 342 -2.88 -11.04 36.81
C ILE A 342 -1.60 -10.28 37.19
N ALA A 343 -1.24 -9.21 36.49
CA ALA A 343 -0.09 -8.40 36.89
C ALA A 343 -0.47 -6.96 37.21
N ILE A 344 0.21 -6.45 38.22
CA ILE A 344 0.18 -5.07 38.68
C ILE A 344 1.52 -4.45 38.30
N THR A 345 1.57 -3.70 37.20
CA THR A 345 2.80 -3.12 36.64
C THR A 345 2.82 -1.61 36.76
N TYR A 346 3.94 -1.02 37.16
CA TYR A 346 4.16 0.41 37.05
C TYR A 346 4.96 0.69 35.77
N GLY A 347 4.35 1.40 34.81
CA GLY A 347 4.93 1.64 33.49
C GLY A 347 5.06 3.11 33.15
N VAL A 348 6.11 3.44 32.39
CA VAL A 348 6.32 4.72 31.71
C VAL A 348 6.38 4.46 30.21
N SER A 349 5.58 5.18 29.42
CA SER A 349 5.66 5.15 27.96
C SER A 349 5.70 6.56 27.39
N LYS A 350 6.39 6.73 26.26
CA LYS A 350 6.40 7.95 25.47
C LYS A 350 6.35 7.63 23.97
N SER A 351 5.61 8.43 23.20
CA SER A 351 5.69 8.42 21.74
C SER A 351 5.69 9.84 21.17
N LYS A 352 6.34 10.00 20.03
CA LYS A 352 6.34 11.20 19.18
C LYS A 352 6.13 10.78 17.73
N SER A 353 5.23 11.47 17.05
CA SER A 353 4.97 11.36 15.60
C SER A 353 5.06 12.75 15.00
N GLU A 354 5.76 12.89 13.89
CA GLU A 354 5.92 14.14 13.14
C GLU A 354 5.55 13.88 11.67
N THR A 355 4.58 14.63 11.14
CA THR A 355 4.13 14.53 9.75
C THR A 355 4.29 15.89 9.09
N LYS A 356 4.96 15.92 7.93
CA LYS A 356 5.13 17.10 7.08
C LYS A 356 4.51 16.81 5.74
N SER A 357 3.64 17.70 5.28
CA SER A 357 2.97 17.57 4.01
C SER A 357 3.03 18.89 3.27
N ASP A 358 3.55 18.84 2.05
CA ASP A 358 3.52 19.92 1.07
C ASP A 358 2.65 19.44 -0.09
N TRP A 359 1.65 20.23 -0.50
CA TRP A 359 0.82 19.88 -1.66
C TRP A 359 0.37 21.12 -2.40
N GLN A 360 0.08 20.92 -3.69
CA GLN A 360 -0.41 21.97 -4.57
C GLN A 360 -1.87 21.71 -4.94
N SER A 361 -2.73 22.70 -4.77
CA SER A 361 -4.11 22.72 -5.28
C SER A 361 -4.22 23.61 -6.51
N VAL A 362 -5.31 23.47 -7.27
CA VAL A 362 -5.52 24.21 -8.52
C VAL A 362 -6.86 24.92 -8.50
N GLN A 363 -6.85 26.23 -8.74
CA GLN A 363 -8.04 27.02 -9.07
C GLN A 363 -8.10 27.19 -10.59
N ALA A 364 -8.93 26.41 -11.26
CA ALA A 364 -9.11 26.51 -12.70
C ALA A 364 -9.81 27.80 -13.11
N ALA A 365 -9.45 28.34 -14.28
CA ALA A 365 -10.33 29.29 -14.95
C ALA A 365 -11.52 28.53 -15.57
N GLN A 366 -12.71 29.13 -15.53
CA GLN A 366 -13.93 28.49 -16.01
C GLN A 366 -14.73 29.46 -16.89
N THR A 367 -14.98 29.08 -18.14
CA THR A 367 -15.83 29.84 -19.06
C THR A 367 -16.95 28.95 -19.57
N THR A 368 -18.14 29.09 -19.01
CA THR A 368 -19.29 28.20 -19.28
C THR A 368 -20.55 28.96 -19.64
N ALA A 369 -21.47 28.29 -20.31
CA ALA A 369 -22.75 28.88 -20.69
C ALA A 369 -23.82 27.79 -20.76
N ASP A 370 -25.06 28.08 -20.39
CA ASP A 370 -26.17 27.12 -20.60
C ASP A 370 -26.43 26.91 -22.10
N GLY A 371 -26.25 27.97 -22.90
CA GLY A 371 -26.30 27.97 -24.35
C GLY A 371 -24.92 27.79 -24.98
N THR A 372 -24.44 28.83 -25.66
CA THR A 372 -23.22 28.80 -26.48
C THR A 372 -22.06 29.53 -25.82
N VAL A 373 -20.88 28.91 -25.82
CA VAL A 373 -19.60 29.62 -25.67
C VAL A 373 -19.00 29.83 -27.06
N TYR A 374 -18.82 31.08 -27.47
CA TYR A 374 -18.21 31.48 -28.74
C TYR A 374 -16.92 32.27 -28.49
N MET A 375 -15.78 31.65 -28.80
CA MET A 375 -14.44 32.22 -28.66
C MET A 375 -13.90 32.63 -30.02
N GLN A 376 -13.89 33.93 -30.30
CA GLN A 376 -13.37 34.50 -31.53
C GLN A 376 -12.03 35.20 -31.28
N VAL A 377 -10.96 34.66 -31.87
CA VAL A 377 -9.60 35.17 -31.76
C VAL A 377 -9.08 35.46 -33.16
N ARG A 378 -9.26 36.70 -33.62
CA ARG A 378 -8.99 37.12 -35.01
C ARG A 378 -8.38 38.51 -35.09
N GLY A 379 -7.81 38.85 -36.25
CA GLY A 379 -7.24 40.16 -36.52
C GLY A 379 -5.77 40.31 -36.09
N GLY A 380 -5.15 39.20 -35.66
CA GLY A 380 -3.70 39.05 -35.51
C GLY A 380 -3.06 38.19 -36.61
N GLY A 381 -3.85 37.59 -37.52
CA GLY A 381 -3.35 36.63 -38.51
C GLY A 381 -2.80 35.38 -37.84
N GLU A 382 -1.62 34.91 -38.25
CA GLU A 382 -0.94 33.77 -37.60
C GLU A 382 -0.62 34.01 -36.12
N ASN A 383 -0.52 35.28 -35.69
CA ASN A 383 -0.31 35.65 -34.28
C ASN A 383 -1.58 35.59 -33.43
N SER A 384 -2.74 35.28 -34.02
CA SER A 384 -3.96 35.06 -33.25
C SER A 384 -3.88 33.74 -32.49
N THR A 385 -3.54 33.84 -31.21
CA THR A 385 -3.30 32.69 -30.33
C THR A 385 -4.36 32.56 -29.25
N TYR A 386 -4.82 31.33 -29.04
CA TYR A 386 -5.65 30.92 -27.93
C TYR A 386 -4.90 29.88 -27.08
N THR A 387 -4.79 30.11 -25.77
CA THR A 387 -4.14 29.15 -24.84
C THR A 387 -5.05 28.84 -23.65
N ASN A 388 -5.31 27.57 -23.40
CA ASN A 388 -5.95 27.08 -22.19
C ASN A 388 -4.95 26.26 -21.37
N THR A 389 -4.76 26.60 -20.09
CA THR A 389 -3.88 25.88 -19.18
C THR A 389 -4.69 25.37 -17.99
N GLY A 390 -4.93 24.06 -17.94
CA GLY A 390 -5.63 23.38 -16.83
C GLY A 390 -7.04 23.89 -16.55
N SER A 391 -7.67 24.55 -17.53
CA SER A 391 -8.90 25.32 -17.36
C SER A 391 -10.09 24.71 -18.12
N ASP A 392 -11.29 25.17 -17.80
CA ASP A 392 -12.54 24.53 -18.21
C ASP A 392 -13.40 25.44 -19.06
N ILE A 393 -13.78 24.96 -20.24
CA ILE A 393 -14.62 25.72 -21.18
C ILE A 393 -15.74 24.83 -21.68
N GLY A 394 -16.97 25.33 -21.71
CA GLY A 394 -18.04 24.60 -22.39
C GLY A 394 -19.39 25.29 -22.33
N GLY A 395 -20.05 25.35 -23.49
CA GLY A 395 -21.47 25.61 -23.58
C GLY A 395 -22.30 24.32 -23.47
N GLY A 396 -23.46 24.42 -22.83
CA GLY A 396 -24.43 23.33 -22.73
C GLY A 396 -25.02 22.95 -24.10
N GLU A 397 -25.16 23.93 -25.00
CA GLU A 397 -25.63 23.72 -26.38
C GLU A 397 -24.48 23.67 -27.38
N ARG A 398 -23.55 24.65 -27.34
CA ARG A 398 -22.45 24.76 -28.29
C ARG A 398 -21.17 25.33 -27.68
N THR A 399 -20.03 24.83 -28.14
CA THR A 399 -18.71 25.41 -27.86
C THR A 399 -17.97 25.62 -29.17
N ILE A 400 -17.62 26.86 -29.50
CA ILE A 400 -17.10 27.21 -30.82
C ILE A 400 -15.83 28.02 -30.67
N PHE A 401 -14.78 27.61 -31.38
CA PHE A 401 -13.55 28.36 -31.54
C PHE A 401 -13.41 28.83 -32.98
N ASP A 402 -13.30 30.14 -33.16
CA ASP A 402 -12.98 30.82 -34.41
C ASP A 402 -11.62 31.51 -34.22
N VAL A 403 -10.53 30.76 -34.45
CA VAL A 403 -9.16 31.18 -34.16
C VAL A 403 -8.32 31.08 -35.43
N GLU A 404 -7.89 32.22 -35.98
CA GLU A 404 -7.14 32.25 -37.24
C GLU A 404 -5.76 31.57 -37.15
N GLY A 405 -5.06 31.74 -36.03
CA GLY A 405 -3.70 31.25 -35.85
C GLY A 405 -3.64 29.89 -35.15
N LYS A 406 -3.37 29.90 -33.84
CA LYS A 406 -3.06 28.69 -33.06
C LYS A 406 -3.90 28.56 -31.80
N LYS A 407 -4.32 27.33 -31.50
CA LYS A 407 -4.97 26.90 -30.26
C LYS A 407 -4.08 25.90 -29.51
N THR A 408 -3.83 26.16 -28.24
CA THR A 408 -3.08 25.27 -27.34
C THR A 408 -3.91 24.97 -26.10
N PHE A 409 -4.12 23.70 -25.81
CA PHE A 409 -4.78 23.23 -24.59
C PHE A 409 -3.77 22.38 -23.84
N GLN A 410 -3.38 22.78 -22.63
CA GLN A 410 -2.31 22.15 -21.90
C GLN A 410 -2.66 21.89 -20.43
N SER A 411 -2.23 20.76 -19.90
CA SER A 411 -2.39 20.48 -18.47
C SER A 411 -1.52 21.38 -17.60
N VAL A 412 -1.88 21.48 -16.31
CA VAL A 412 -1.01 22.00 -15.25
C VAL A 412 -0.52 20.85 -14.37
N LEU A 413 0.77 20.83 -14.04
CA LEU A 413 1.36 19.83 -13.13
C LEU A 413 1.25 20.32 -11.68
N THR A 414 0.69 19.49 -10.81
CA THR A 414 0.68 19.67 -9.35
C THR A 414 1.62 18.69 -8.70
N ASN A 415 2.24 19.10 -7.60
CA ASN A 415 3.15 18.25 -6.83
C ASN A 415 2.65 18.06 -5.39
N GLN A 416 2.96 16.90 -4.83
CA GLN A 416 2.72 16.53 -3.45
C GLN A 416 3.95 15.86 -2.86
N HIS A 417 4.32 16.22 -1.64
CA HIS A 417 5.37 15.61 -0.85
C HIS A 417 4.85 15.35 0.56
N LEU A 418 4.90 14.09 0.99
CA LEU A 418 4.49 13.66 2.32
C LEU A 418 5.67 13.01 3.01
N ARG A 419 5.96 13.42 4.23
CA ARG A 419 6.96 12.83 5.11
C ARG A 419 6.36 12.55 6.48
N ASN A 420 6.64 11.38 7.03
CA ASN A 420 6.19 10.97 8.36
C ASN A 420 7.36 10.31 9.11
N ASP A 421 7.59 10.72 10.35
CA ASP A 421 8.63 10.23 11.25
C ASP A 421 8.00 9.88 12.61
N ASN A 422 8.11 8.61 13.05
CA ASN A 422 7.53 8.12 14.29
C ASN A 422 8.60 7.50 15.19
N ARG A 423 8.51 7.73 16.50
CA ARG A 423 9.37 7.13 17.52
C ARG A 423 8.59 6.91 18.82
N SER A 424 8.77 5.77 19.46
CA SER A 424 8.18 5.47 20.76
C SER A 424 9.08 4.58 21.59
N TRP A 425 8.93 4.69 22.91
CA TRP A 425 9.55 3.77 23.86
C TRP A 425 8.66 3.58 25.08
N GLU A 426 8.80 2.44 25.74
CA GLU A 426 8.16 2.14 27.00
C GLU A 426 9.09 1.31 27.89
N ALA A 427 8.90 1.44 29.20
CA ALA A 427 9.54 0.63 30.22
C ALA A 427 8.54 0.42 31.35
N HIS A 428 8.49 -0.78 31.90
CA HIS A 428 7.60 -1.10 33.01
C HIS A 428 8.21 -2.14 33.94
N GLY A 429 7.76 -2.12 35.19
CA GLY A 429 8.14 -3.10 36.19
C GLY A 429 7.09 -3.20 37.28
N GLY A 430 6.86 -4.39 37.80
CA GLY A 430 5.85 -4.61 38.82
C GLY A 430 5.77 -6.05 39.29
N ILE A 431 4.61 -6.42 39.79
CA ILE A 431 4.37 -7.68 40.48
C ILE A 431 3.30 -8.47 39.71
N ALA A 432 3.65 -9.68 39.29
CA ALA A 432 2.74 -10.63 38.66
C ALA A 432 2.24 -11.65 39.69
N PHE A 433 0.94 -11.93 39.64
CA PHE A 433 0.24 -12.91 40.46
C PHE A 433 -0.21 -14.05 39.54
N ASP A 434 0.26 -15.25 39.86
CA ASP A 434 -0.36 -16.49 39.41
C ASP A 434 -1.29 -17.01 40.52
N ARG A 435 -2.19 -17.96 40.21
CA ARG A 435 -3.28 -18.45 41.07
C ARG A 435 -2.83 -18.73 42.53
N ASN A 436 -1.55 -19.05 42.77
CA ASN A 436 -0.96 -19.31 44.10
C ASN A 436 0.45 -18.71 44.37
N THR A 437 1.05 -17.82 43.54
CA THR A 437 2.42 -17.28 43.76
C THR A 437 2.63 -15.83 43.28
N ILE A 438 3.61 -15.14 43.87
CA ILE A 438 3.98 -13.73 43.58
C ILE A 438 5.33 -13.71 42.83
N GLY A 439 5.41 -12.97 41.72
CA GLY A 439 6.65 -12.74 40.97
C GLY A 439 6.88 -11.29 40.57
N VAL A 440 8.11 -10.92 40.23
CA VAL A 440 8.52 -9.61 39.74
C VAL A 440 8.55 -9.63 38.21
N ASN A 441 7.82 -8.73 37.57
CA ASN A 441 7.80 -8.49 36.13
C ASN A 441 8.60 -7.21 35.80
N ALA A 442 9.35 -7.22 34.71
CA ALA A 442 10.02 -6.06 34.15
C ALA A 442 10.14 -6.20 32.63
N GLY A 443 9.92 -5.13 31.90
CA GLY A 443 9.98 -5.14 30.44
C GLY A 443 10.05 -3.75 29.83
N GLY A 444 10.23 -3.71 28.52
CA GLY A 444 10.29 -2.46 27.77
C GLY A 444 10.32 -2.69 26.27
N ALA A 445 9.90 -1.66 25.53
CA ALA A 445 9.87 -1.71 24.08
C ALA A 445 10.31 -0.38 23.46
N ILE A 446 10.84 -0.47 22.24
CA ILE A 446 11.16 0.66 21.37
C ILE A 446 10.50 0.41 20.03
N ALA A 447 9.96 1.45 19.41
CA ALA A 447 9.48 1.38 18.03
C ALA A 447 9.74 2.68 17.31
N GLY A 448 9.82 2.61 15.99
CA GLY A 448 9.99 3.78 15.17
C GLY A 448 9.75 3.48 13.72
N GLY A 449 9.68 4.53 12.92
CA GLY A 449 9.51 4.39 11.49
C GLY A 449 9.59 5.73 10.79
N TYR A 450 9.72 5.64 9.48
CA TYR A 450 9.75 6.77 8.59
C TYR A 450 9.05 6.40 7.29
N TYR A 451 8.37 7.37 6.70
CA TYR A 451 7.79 7.28 5.36
C TYR A 451 8.02 8.59 4.63
N GLU A 452 8.30 8.50 3.33
CA GLU A 452 8.33 9.63 2.43
C GLU A 452 7.77 9.24 1.07
N GLY A 453 6.92 10.10 0.52
CA GLY A 453 6.37 9.96 -0.82
C GLY A 453 6.35 11.29 -1.55
N THR A 454 6.71 11.28 -2.83
CA THR A 454 6.55 12.39 -3.76
C THR A 454 5.66 11.97 -4.92
N GLU A 455 4.75 12.83 -5.35
CA GLU A 455 3.83 12.60 -6.46
C GLU A 455 3.68 13.87 -7.30
N GLY A 456 3.61 13.71 -8.62
CA GLY A 456 3.34 14.77 -9.59
C GLY A 456 2.19 14.34 -10.50
N LEU A 457 1.10 15.11 -10.53
CA LEU A 457 -0.13 14.80 -11.27
C LEU A 457 -0.54 15.96 -12.18
N HIS A 458 -1.13 15.64 -13.33
CA HIS A 458 -1.58 16.65 -14.29
C HIS A 458 -3.07 16.98 -14.15
N ARG A 459 -3.46 18.24 -13.94
CA ARG A 459 -4.86 18.65 -14.18
C ARG A 459 -5.01 19.04 -15.64
N LEU A 460 -5.88 18.35 -16.37
CA LEU A 460 -6.06 18.57 -17.80
C LEU A 460 -6.95 19.79 -18.09
N SER A 461 -6.75 20.38 -19.26
CA SER A 461 -7.68 21.33 -19.88
C SER A 461 -8.90 20.59 -20.43
N ARG A 462 -10.10 21.15 -20.27
CA ARG A 462 -11.33 20.54 -20.79
C ARG A 462 -12.16 21.53 -21.59
N VAL A 463 -12.64 21.08 -22.73
CA VAL A 463 -13.35 21.90 -23.72
C VAL A 463 -14.62 21.20 -24.16
N GLY A 464 -15.73 21.93 -24.18
CA GLY A 464 -17.02 21.40 -24.58
C GLY A 464 -17.70 20.56 -23.51
N THR A 465 -18.79 19.91 -23.91
CA THR A 465 -19.63 19.06 -23.07
C THR A 465 -20.16 17.90 -23.91
N LEU A 466 -20.44 16.73 -23.32
CA LEU A 466 -21.06 15.62 -24.06
C LEU A 466 -22.53 15.86 -24.45
N THR A 467 -23.15 16.91 -23.92
CA THR A 467 -24.53 17.30 -24.25
C THR A 467 -24.61 18.32 -25.38
N GLY A 468 -23.58 19.16 -25.57
CA GLY A 468 -23.53 20.21 -26.59
C GLY A 468 -22.59 19.89 -27.75
N HIS A 469 -22.74 20.58 -28.88
CA HIS A 469 -21.86 20.41 -30.04
C HIS A 469 -20.58 21.24 -29.89
N THR A 470 -19.43 20.66 -30.22
CA THR A 470 -18.14 21.36 -30.15
C THR A 470 -17.52 21.52 -31.52
N ASP A 471 -17.16 22.75 -31.87
CA ASP A 471 -16.42 23.09 -33.09
C ASP A 471 -15.12 23.81 -32.72
N LEU A 472 -13.97 23.18 -32.99
CA LEU A 472 -12.67 23.81 -32.77
C LEU A 472 -12.23 24.75 -33.90
N GLY A 473 -13.00 24.82 -34.99
CA GLY A 473 -12.71 25.67 -36.14
C GLY A 473 -11.36 25.37 -36.79
N GLU A 474 -10.80 26.41 -37.41
CA GLU A 474 -9.58 26.36 -38.22
C GLU A 474 -8.31 26.66 -37.42
N GLY A 475 -7.14 26.44 -38.02
CA GLY A 475 -5.84 26.83 -37.46
C GLY A 475 -5.14 25.73 -36.64
N LYS A 476 -3.89 26.02 -36.27
CA LYS A 476 -3.01 25.05 -35.62
C LYS A 476 -3.56 24.60 -34.28
N THR A 477 -3.59 23.29 -34.01
CA THR A 477 -4.21 22.77 -32.78
C THR A 477 -3.30 21.82 -32.01
N THR A 478 -3.10 22.09 -30.72
CA THR A 478 -2.30 21.25 -29.83
C THR A 478 -3.08 20.93 -28.54
N LEU A 479 -3.23 19.64 -28.23
CA LEU A 479 -3.80 19.10 -27.00
C LEU A 479 -2.68 18.41 -26.21
N HIS A 480 -2.01 19.11 -25.30
CA HIS A 480 -0.93 18.56 -24.45
C HIS A 480 -1.40 18.43 -23.00
N GLY A 481 -2.22 17.43 -22.71
CA GLY A 481 -3.04 17.40 -21.50
C GLY A 481 -4.36 18.14 -21.68
N GLY A 482 -4.98 18.00 -22.84
CA GLY A 482 -6.26 18.62 -23.20
C GLY A 482 -7.29 17.59 -23.67
N GLN A 483 -8.54 17.77 -23.24
CA GLN A 483 -9.68 16.94 -23.62
C GLN A 483 -10.77 17.78 -24.24
N VAL A 484 -11.27 17.31 -25.39
CA VAL A 484 -12.32 17.98 -26.15
C VAL A 484 -13.53 17.05 -26.15
N PHE A 485 -14.63 17.51 -25.58
CA PHE A 485 -15.90 16.81 -25.47
C PHE A 485 -16.92 17.44 -26.40
N GLY A 486 -17.83 16.64 -26.92
CA GLY A 486 -18.95 17.12 -27.72
C GLY A 486 -19.99 16.04 -27.89
N ARG A 487 -21.28 16.37 -27.91
CA ARG A 487 -22.31 15.51 -28.50
C ARG A 487 -21.92 15.13 -29.93
N SER A 488 -21.49 16.14 -30.70
CA SER A 488 -20.66 15.97 -31.89
C SER A 488 -19.41 16.83 -31.78
N ILE A 489 -18.36 16.46 -32.50
CA ILE A 489 -17.13 17.25 -32.63
C ILE A 489 -16.86 17.56 -34.10
N ARG A 490 -16.61 18.84 -34.41
CA ARG A 490 -16.05 19.28 -35.69
C ARG A 490 -14.70 19.94 -35.45
N ALA A 491 -13.71 19.63 -36.29
CA ALA A 491 -12.43 20.33 -36.27
C ALA A 491 -11.83 20.40 -37.68
N ARG A 492 -11.34 21.57 -38.07
CA ARG A 492 -10.65 21.82 -39.36
C ARG A 492 -9.22 22.28 -39.09
N THR A 493 -8.44 21.42 -38.46
CA THR A 493 -7.16 21.81 -37.85
C THR A 493 -6.01 21.89 -38.84
N GLU A 494 -4.94 22.57 -38.42
CA GLU A 494 -3.62 22.42 -39.03
C GLU A 494 -2.65 21.78 -38.01
N ASP A 495 -1.74 20.91 -38.45
CA ASP A 495 -0.71 20.26 -37.61
C ASP A 495 -1.22 19.72 -36.25
N LEU A 496 -2.35 19.00 -36.25
CA LEU A 496 -2.97 18.50 -35.03
C LEU A 496 -2.00 17.66 -34.19
N THR A 497 -1.74 18.07 -32.96
CA THR A 497 -0.88 17.34 -32.03
C THR A 497 -1.65 17.01 -30.76
N ILE A 498 -1.72 15.73 -30.38
CA ILE A 498 -2.37 15.25 -29.15
C ILE A 498 -1.34 14.46 -28.34
N ILE A 499 -1.05 14.91 -27.12
CA ILE A 499 -0.04 14.34 -26.22
C ILE A 499 -0.66 14.15 -24.84
N SER A 500 -0.75 12.90 -24.41
CA SER A 500 -1.16 12.56 -23.04
C SER A 500 0.02 12.70 -22.08
N PRO A 501 -0.08 13.56 -21.05
CA PRO A 501 0.98 13.67 -20.05
C PRO A 501 0.97 12.45 -19.12
N GLN A 502 2.14 12.13 -18.54
CA GLN A 502 2.28 11.09 -17.52
C GLN A 502 2.67 11.75 -16.20
N GLY A 503 1.90 11.45 -15.14
CA GLY A 503 2.31 11.72 -13.77
C GLY A 503 3.45 10.80 -13.33
N THR A 504 4.12 11.18 -12.26
CA THR A 504 5.23 10.41 -11.68
C THR A 504 5.15 10.41 -10.17
N GLY A 505 5.54 9.33 -9.52
CA GLY A 505 5.71 9.33 -8.08
C GLY A 505 6.73 8.31 -7.59
N CYS A 506 7.23 8.58 -6.39
CA CYS A 506 8.22 7.76 -5.69
C CYS A 506 7.81 7.66 -4.23
N GLU A 507 7.92 6.48 -3.65
CA GLU A 507 7.65 6.25 -2.24
C GLU A 507 8.73 5.39 -1.60
N ARG A 508 9.03 5.66 -0.32
CA ARG A 508 9.93 4.87 0.49
C ARG A 508 9.50 4.90 1.94
N GLY A 509 9.67 3.80 2.65
CA GLY A 509 9.52 3.83 4.08
C GLY A 509 10.06 2.59 4.77
N MET A 510 10.15 2.71 6.09
CA MET A 510 10.69 1.69 6.97
C MET A 510 9.99 1.80 8.33
N GLN A 511 9.66 0.67 8.95
CA GLN A 511 9.13 0.63 10.31
C GLN A 511 9.82 -0.50 11.09
N TYR A 512 10.01 -0.30 12.39
CA TYR A 512 10.58 -1.30 13.28
C TYR A 512 9.99 -1.21 14.68
N SER A 513 9.98 -2.34 15.39
CA SER A 513 9.63 -2.40 16.82
C SER A 513 10.40 -3.54 17.49
N LEU A 514 10.89 -3.33 18.70
CA LEU A 514 11.55 -4.33 19.53
C LEU A 514 11.03 -4.20 20.96
N GLY A 515 10.48 -5.27 21.53
CA GLY A 515 10.03 -5.37 22.91
C GLY A 515 10.64 -6.57 23.61
N ALA A 516 10.86 -6.47 24.91
CA ALA A 516 11.29 -7.57 25.76
C ALA A 516 10.65 -7.49 27.14
N ASP A 517 10.23 -8.64 27.66
CA ASP A 517 9.49 -8.78 28.91
C ASP A 517 10.01 -9.97 29.71
N ILE A 518 10.20 -9.80 31.02
CA ILE A 518 10.71 -10.85 31.91
C ILE A 518 9.87 -10.86 33.17
N THR A 519 9.44 -12.03 33.61
CA THR A 519 8.74 -12.26 34.87
C THR A 519 9.41 -13.38 35.65
N VAL A 520 9.82 -13.10 36.88
CA VAL A 520 10.50 -14.05 37.78
C VAL A 520 9.68 -14.17 39.05
N GLY A 521 9.14 -15.35 39.34
CA GLY A 521 8.42 -15.61 40.59
C GLY A 521 8.93 -16.85 41.31
N TYR A 522 8.42 -17.05 42.52
CA TYR A 522 8.75 -18.25 43.29
C TYR A 522 8.20 -19.49 42.57
N GLY A 523 9.10 -20.37 42.11
CA GLY A 523 8.75 -21.56 41.34
C GLY A 523 8.41 -21.34 39.86
N PHE A 524 8.60 -20.14 39.30
CA PHE A 524 8.45 -19.93 37.85
C PHE A 524 9.31 -18.80 37.29
N VAL A 525 9.75 -18.93 36.04
CA VAL A 525 10.44 -17.88 35.27
C VAL A 525 9.83 -17.85 33.88
N SER A 526 9.47 -16.67 33.37
CA SER A 526 9.11 -16.49 31.97
C SER A 526 9.74 -15.25 31.37
N GLY A 527 10.15 -15.28 30.12
CA GLY A 527 10.54 -14.10 29.36
C GLY A 527 10.04 -14.17 27.92
N SER A 528 9.84 -13.02 27.29
CA SER A 528 9.49 -12.89 25.89
C SER A 528 10.25 -11.75 25.23
N VAL A 529 10.50 -11.89 23.93
CA VAL A 529 11.11 -10.90 23.07
C VAL A 529 10.31 -10.87 21.77
N ASP A 530 9.92 -9.69 21.31
CA ASP A 530 9.16 -9.47 20.09
C ASP A 530 9.88 -8.44 19.21
N ALA A 531 10.15 -8.80 17.96
CA ALA A 531 10.82 -7.94 16.99
C ALA A 531 10.02 -7.88 15.68
N ASN A 532 9.83 -6.69 15.13
CA ASN A 532 9.20 -6.49 13.82
C ASN A 532 10.00 -5.48 13.00
N TYR A 533 10.09 -5.69 11.70
CA TYR A 533 10.75 -4.81 10.75
C TYR A 533 10.00 -4.86 9.41
N SER A 534 9.75 -3.71 8.78
CA SER A 534 9.23 -3.63 7.42
C SER A 534 9.92 -2.53 6.62
N ARG A 535 10.05 -2.74 5.32
CA ARG A 535 10.57 -1.76 4.35
C ARG A 535 9.80 -1.83 3.05
N LEU A 536 9.59 -0.67 2.43
CA LEU A 536 8.92 -0.51 1.15
C LEU A 536 9.66 0.53 0.30
N GLN A 537 9.71 0.29 -1.00
CA GLN A 537 10.07 1.27 -2.02
C GLN A 537 9.14 1.09 -3.21
N GLY A 538 8.70 2.19 -3.81
CA GLY A 538 7.88 2.17 -5.01
C GLY A 538 8.16 3.37 -5.91
N ASN A 539 7.89 3.20 -7.19
CA ASN A 539 7.93 4.26 -8.19
C ASN A 539 6.93 3.98 -9.31
N TYR A 540 6.36 5.04 -9.88
CA TYR A 540 5.50 4.92 -11.06
C TYR A 540 5.66 6.10 -12.01
N LYS A 541 5.35 5.83 -13.28
CA LYS A 541 5.17 6.82 -14.34
C LYS A 541 4.02 6.36 -15.22
N THR A 542 2.88 7.05 -15.13
CA THR A 542 1.62 6.60 -15.71
C THR A 542 0.81 7.78 -16.22
N VAL A 543 0.06 7.61 -17.31
CA VAL A 543 -0.99 8.58 -17.66
C VAL A 543 -2.01 8.61 -16.53
N ASN A 544 -2.45 9.80 -16.12
CA ASN A 544 -3.31 9.93 -14.95
C ASN A 544 -4.56 9.04 -15.05
N ALA A 545 -4.96 8.48 -13.92
CA ALA A 545 -6.20 7.73 -13.82
C ALA A 545 -7.43 8.61 -14.06
N THR A 546 -7.37 9.89 -13.67
CA THR A 546 -8.46 10.86 -13.79
C THR A 546 -7.95 12.19 -14.33
N SER A 547 -8.83 12.97 -14.94
CA SER A 547 -8.54 14.30 -15.51
C SER A 547 -8.81 15.47 -14.55
N GLY A 548 -9.41 15.22 -13.38
CA GLY A 548 -9.94 16.22 -12.43
C GLY A 548 -11.45 16.46 -12.57
N ALA A 549 -12.06 17.28 -11.71
CA ALA A 549 -13.47 17.71 -11.70
C ALA A 549 -13.59 19.23 -11.98
N ARG A 550 -14.75 19.73 -12.42
CA ARG A 550 -15.04 21.17 -12.46
C ARG A 550 -15.42 21.60 -11.05
N ASP A 551 -14.51 22.31 -10.40
CA ASP A 551 -14.53 22.65 -8.97
C ASP A 551 -14.20 24.14 -8.73
N ALA A 552 -14.01 24.93 -9.80
CA ALA A 552 -13.66 26.34 -9.69
C ALA A 552 -14.69 27.16 -8.89
N ALA A 553 -15.95 26.73 -8.89
CA ALA A 553 -17.06 27.38 -8.22
C ALA A 553 -17.08 27.20 -6.69
N ASP A 554 -16.32 26.26 -6.12
CA ASP A 554 -16.37 25.90 -4.68
C ASP A 554 -16.12 27.09 -3.74
N GLY A 555 -15.42 28.12 -4.21
CA GLY A 555 -15.15 29.37 -3.48
C GLY A 555 -16.13 30.52 -3.75
N LEU A 556 -17.21 30.33 -4.52
CA LEU A 556 -18.15 31.40 -4.83
C LEU A 556 -19.02 31.77 -3.63
N THR A 557 -18.98 33.04 -3.22
CA THR A 557 -19.76 33.59 -2.11
C THR A 557 -20.48 34.86 -2.57
N GLY A 558 -21.77 34.73 -2.92
CA GLY A 558 -22.58 35.87 -3.36
C GLY A 558 -23.02 36.77 -2.21
N SER A 559 -22.86 38.09 -2.33
CA SER A 559 -23.30 39.08 -1.32
C SER A 559 -24.71 39.63 -1.58
N ASP A 560 -25.24 39.49 -2.79
CA ASP A 560 -26.61 39.86 -3.18
C ASP A 560 -27.39 38.65 -3.72
N THR A 561 -28.69 38.80 -3.95
CA THR A 561 -29.52 37.70 -4.47
C THR A 561 -29.07 37.25 -5.86
N ARG A 562 -28.73 38.18 -6.76
CA ARG A 562 -28.34 37.80 -8.13
C ARG A 562 -27.05 36.98 -8.17
N SER A 563 -26.02 37.38 -7.44
CA SER A 563 -24.76 36.63 -7.39
C SER A 563 -24.90 35.26 -6.73
N ARG A 564 -25.75 35.13 -5.69
CA ARG A 564 -26.04 33.83 -5.06
C ARG A 564 -26.80 32.90 -6.00
N ASP A 565 -27.82 33.41 -6.69
CA ASP A 565 -28.60 32.62 -7.65
C ASP A 565 -27.71 32.15 -8.80
N LEU A 566 -26.84 33.02 -9.31
CA LEU A 566 -25.90 32.68 -10.37
C LEU A 566 -24.88 31.64 -9.90
N ALA A 567 -24.33 31.78 -8.69
CA ALA A 567 -23.42 30.78 -8.11
C ALA A 567 -24.09 29.41 -7.98
N ASN A 568 -25.35 29.36 -7.52
CA ASN A 568 -26.12 28.13 -7.41
C ASN A 568 -26.36 27.47 -8.79
N ASN A 569 -26.65 28.26 -9.83
CA ASN A 569 -26.77 27.76 -11.19
C ASN A 569 -25.45 27.13 -11.66
N ILE A 570 -24.33 27.80 -11.42
CA ILE A 570 -22.99 27.30 -11.77
C ILE A 570 -22.70 25.98 -11.05
N HIS A 571 -22.90 25.89 -9.74
CA HIS A 571 -22.71 24.65 -8.98
C HIS A 571 -23.58 23.51 -9.52
N THR A 572 -24.83 23.78 -9.88
CA THR A 572 -25.74 22.79 -10.46
C THR A 572 -25.24 22.30 -11.82
N SER A 573 -24.81 23.23 -12.68
CA SER A 573 -24.19 22.94 -13.97
C SER A 573 -22.90 22.11 -13.82
N ASP A 574 -22.02 22.49 -12.89
CA ASP A 574 -20.75 21.80 -12.66
C ASP A 574 -20.97 20.40 -12.09
N ALA A 575 -21.95 20.21 -11.19
CA ALA A 575 -22.34 18.89 -10.70
C ALA A 575 -22.86 18.01 -11.84
N ALA A 576 -23.71 18.53 -12.73
CA ALA A 576 -24.22 17.79 -13.90
C ALA A 576 -23.11 17.44 -14.89
N TYR A 577 -22.18 18.38 -15.15
CA TYR A 577 -20.99 18.13 -15.96
C TYR A 577 -20.12 17.03 -15.32
N ASN A 578 -19.81 17.15 -14.03
CA ASN A 578 -18.98 16.18 -13.34
C ASN A 578 -19.63 14.79 -13.34
N ALA A 579 -20.93 14.67 -13.08
CA ALA A 579 -21.62 13.37 -13.14
C ALA A 579 -21.49 12.67 -14.50
N THR A 580 -21.46 13.44 -15.60
CA THR A 580 -21.34 12.91 -16.97
C THR A 580 -19.88 12.68 -17.43
N HIS A 581 -18.89 13.22 -16.71
CA HIS A 581 -17.47 13.20 -17.11
C HIS A 581 -16.50 12.62 -16.05
N ALA A 582 -16.95 12.33 -14.82
CA ALA A 582 -16.14 12.01 -13.62
C ALA A 582 -15.21 10.78 -13.73
N TRP A 583 -15.40 9.92 -14.73
CA TRP A 583 -14.73 8.62 -14.85
C TRP A 583 -13.84 8.48 -16.08
N ARG A 584 -13.60 9.56 -16.83
CA ARG A 584 -12.81 9.48 -18.06
C ARG A 584 -11.32 9.56 -17.76
N SER A 585 -10.55 8.67 -18.40
CA SER A 585 -9.09 8.58 -18.26
C SER A 585 -8.42 9.95 -18.38
N GLY A 586 -7.27 10.16 -17.73
CA GLY A 586 -6.43 11.35 -17.94
C GLY A 586 -5.69 11.42 -19.28
N GLN A 587 -6.22 10.74 -20.31
CA GLN A 587 -5.70 10.75 -21.66
C GLN A 587 -6.16 12.01 -22.40
N SER A 588 -5.31 12.60 -23.22
CA SER A 588 -5.65 13.72 -24.09
C SER A 588 -6.31 13.25 -25.37
N GLY A 589 -7.29 14.00 -25.86
CA GLY A 589 -8.03 13.56 -27.03
C GLY A 589 -9.36 14.25 -27.32
N PHE A 590 -10.02 13.74 -28.34
CA PHE A 590 -11.39 14.07 -28.73
C PHE A 590 -12.34 12.96 -28.30
N TYR A 591 -13.41 13.34 -27.60
CA TYR A 591 -14.42 12.46 -27.02
C TYR A 591 -15.79 12.93 -27.48
N ALA A 592 -16.21 12.43 -28.64
CA ALA A 592 -17.54 12.69 -29.17
C ALA A 592 -18.59 11.77 -28.54
N GLY A 593 -19.86 12.18 -28.54
CA GLY A 593 -21.00 11.35 -28.17
C GLY A 593 -21.63 10.67 -29.40
N ALA A 594 -22.95 10.45 -29.31
CA ALA A 594 -23.75 9.74 -30.31
C ALA A 594 -23.80 10.38 -31.71
N ASP A 595 -23.44 11.66 -31.85
CA ASP A 595 -23.45 12.36 -33.14
C ASP A 595 -22.07 12.36 -33.82
N GLY A 596 -21.08 11.68 -33.23
CA GLY A 596 -19.79 11.38 -33.84
C GLY A 596 -18.84 12.58 -34.00
N PHE A 597 -17.73 12.33 -34.67
CA PHE A 597 -16.74 13.36 -34.98
C PHE A 597 -16.48 13.51 -36.48
N ASP A 598 -16.25 14.74 -36.93
CA ASP A 598 -15.73 15.06 -38.27
C ASP A 598 -14.49 15.95 -38.10
N ILE A 599 -13.33 15.30 -38.13
CA ILE A 599 -12.03 15.94 -37.93
C ILE A 599 -11.27 15.86 -39.24
N GLU A 600 -10.91 17.02 -39.77
CA GLU A 600 -10.08 17.15 -40.96
C GLU A 600 -8.87 18.00 -40.62
N ASN A 601 -7.70 17.42 -40.76
CA ASN A 601 -6.43 18.06 -40.47
C ASN A 601 -5.65 18.30 -41.77
N LYS A 602 -5.13 19.52 -41.94
CA LYS A 602 -4.10 19.82 -42.93
C LYS A 602 -2.72 19.68 -42.28
N GLY A 603 -1.78 19.07 -42.98
CA GLY A 603 -0.46 18.72 -42.47
C GLY A 603 -0.46 17.43 -41.64
N GLU A 604 0.48 17.33 -40.70
CA GLU A 604 0.71 16.11 -39.92
C GLU A 604 -0.19 16.06 -38.68
N THR A 605 -0.87 14.93 -38.47
CA THR A 605 -1.46 14.60 -37.16
C THR A 605 -0.49 13.75 -36.35
N ARG A 606 -0.21 14.15 -35.11
CA ARG A 606 0.65 13.41 -34.17
C ARG A 606 -0.13 13.02 -32.93
N LEU A 607 -0.25 11.73 -32.69
CA LEU A 607 -0.88 11.17 -31.49
C LEU A 607 0.17 10.48 -30.64
N ARG A 608 0.48 11.04 -29.47
CA ARG A 608 1.37 10.44 -28.47
C ARG A 608 0.57 10.04 -27.24
N GLY A 609 0.20 8.76 -27.20
CA GLY A 609 -0.82 8.23 -26.29
C GLY A 609 -2.12 9.03 -26.37
N GLY A 610 -2.42 9.69 -27.49
CA GLY A 610 -3.61 10.51 -27.69
C GLY A 610 -4.75 9.72 -28.32
N ILE A 611 -6.00 10.11 -28.05
CA ILE A 611 -7.19 9.37 -28.51
C ILE A 611 -8.17 10.25 -29.29
N ILE A 612 -8.83 9.66 -30.28
CA ILE A 612 -9.99 10.25 -30.97
C ILE A 612 -11.09 9.18 -30.93
N THR A 613 -12.23 9.47 -30.31
CA THR A 613 -13.29 8.47 -30.09
C THR A 613 -14.67 9.12 -30.07
N SER A 614 -15.70 8.28 -30.24
CA SER A 614 -17.12 8.62 -30.17
C SER A 614 -17.88 7.57 -29.37
N ASP A 615 -19.18 7.76 -29.13
CA ASP A 615 -20.05 6.63 -28.76
C ASP A 615 -20.06 5.57 -29.87
N LYS A 616 -20.33 4.31 -29.52
CA LYS A 616 -20.32 3.20 -30.48
C LYS A 616 -21.43 3.35 -31.53
N SER A 617 -22.55 3.93 -31.14
CA SER A 617 -23.67 4.23 -32.04
C SER A 617 -23.28 5.20 -33.16
N ALA A 618 -22.36 6.13 -32.91
CA ALA A 618 -21.92 7.09 -33.92
C ALA A 618 -21.13 6.41 -35.06
N GLU A 619 -20.30 5.41 -34.75
CA GLU A 619 -19.63 4.60 -35.78
C GLU A 619 -20.65 3.78 -36.57
N GLN A 620 -21.58 3.12 -35.88
CA GLN A 620 -22.62 2.30 -36.52
C GLN A 620 -23.50 3.11 -37.47
N ASN A 621 -23.74 4.38 -37.15
CA ASN A 621 -24.49 5.32 -37.97
C ASN A 621 -23.63 6.03 -39.03
N GLY A 622 -22.32 5.76 -39.11
CA GLY A 622 -21.41 6.38 -40.07
C GLY A 622 -21.15 7.87 -39.83
N TYR A 623 -21.31 8.35 -38.60
CA TYR A 623 -21.12 9.77 -38.26
C TYR A 623 -19.66 10.15 -37.98
N ASN A 624 -18.78 9.17 -37.88
CA ASN A 624 -17.35 9.39 -37.67
C ASN A 624 -16.60 9.54 -39.00
N ARG A 625 -15.70 10.53 -39.05
CA ARG A 625 -14.78 10.78 -40.14
C ARG A 625 -13.51 11.41 -39.62
N PHE A 626 -12.36 10.84 -39.99
CA PHE A 626 -11.05 11.43 -39.73
C PHE A 626 -10.22 11.52 -41.00
N VAL A 627 -9.70 12.71 -41.31
CA VAL A 627 -8.87 12.96 -42.51
C VAL A 627 -7.60 13.73 -42.14
N THR A 628 -6.46 13.34 -42.69
CA THR A 628 -5.17 14.03 -42.48
C THR A 628 -4.23 13.86 -43.69
N ASP A 629 -3.17 14.67 -43.80
CA ASP A 629 -2.15 14.47 -44.84
C ASP A 629 -1.20 13.33 -44.48
N THR A 630 -0.69 13.35 -43.24
CA THR A 630 0.15 12.28 -42.68
C THR A 630 -0.20 12.04 -41.21
N LEU A 631 -0.12 10.80 -40.73
CA LEU A 631 -0.45 10.39 -39.37
C LEU A 631 0.75 9.72 -38.69
N ARG A 632 1.11 10.19 -37.50
CA ARG A 632 2.13 9.59 -36.63
C ARG A 632 1.53 9.16 -35.30
N LEU A 633 1.76 7.90 -34.94
CA LEU A 633 1.28 7.28 -33.72
C LEU A 633 2.47 6.91 -32.84
N GLU A 634 2.42 7.28 -31.56
CA GLU A 634 3.38 6.86 -30.55
C GLU A 634 2.61 6.42 -29.30
N ASN A 635 2.74 5.15 -28.91
CA ASN A 635 2.15 4.66 -27.66
C ASN A 635 3.00 5.12 -26.46
N LEU A 636 2.36 5.26 -25.29
CA LEU A 636 3.07 5.57 -24.04
C LEU A 636 3.18 4.33 -23.16
N GLU A 637 4.39 4.02 -22.71
CA GLU A 637 4.62 2.97 -21.73
C GLU A 637 4.37 3.50 -20.32
N ASN A 638 3.42 2.87 -19.62
CA ASN A 638 3.15 3.09 -18.22
C ASN A 638 3.83 2.00 -17.40
N HIS A 639 4.44 2.38 -16.29
CA HIS A 639 4.99 1.43 -15.34
C HIS A 639 4.71 1.86 -13.90
N SER A 640 4.44 0.87 -13.06
CA SER A 640 4.37 1.00 -11.61
C SER A 640 5.09 -0.19 -11.01
N SER A 641 6.09 0.07 -10.17
CA SER A 641 6.81 -0.99 -9.47
C SER A 641 6.86 -0.68 -7.99
N SER A 642 6.56 -1.67 -7.16
CA SER A 642 6.72 -1.59 -5.72
C SER A 642 7.34 -2.87 -5.21
N LYS A 643 8.29 -2.72 -4.30
CA LYS A 643 8.95 -3.83 -3.64
C LYS A 643 9.06 -3.55 -2.16
N GLY A 644 8.92 -4.58 -1.36
CA GLY A 644 9.12 -4.48 0.06
C GLY A 644 9.28 -5.84 0.69
N PHE A 645 9.72 -5.82 1.94
CA PHE A 645 9.72 -7.00 2.78
C PHE A 645 9.33 -6.62 4.19
N ALA A 646 8.74 -7.56 4.92
CA ALA A 646 8.57 -7.42 6.35
C ALA A 646 8.87 -8.75 7.05
N ILE A 647 9.40 -8.63 8.26
CA ILE A 647 9.79 -9.75 9.13
C ILE A 647 9.20 -9.47 10.51
N ALA A 648 8.65 -10.51 11.11
CA ALA A 648 8.18 -10.53 12.48
C ALA A 648 8.80 -11.75 13.18
N ALA A 649 9.38 -11.57 14.35
CA ALA A 649 9.97 -12.64 15.15
C ALA A 649 9.53 -12.48 16.60
N ASN A 650 9.27 -13.59 17.26
CA ASN A 650 9.17 -13.62 18.72
C ASN A 650 9.86 -14.84 19.30
N ALA A 651 10.32 -14.71 20.54
CA ALA A 651 10.86 -15.79 21.33
C ALA A 651 10.31 -15.65 22.74
N SER A 652 9.85 -16.74 23.33
CA SER A 652 9.35 -16.77 24.70
C SER A 652 9.89 -18.00 25.41
N TYR A 653 10.36 -17.82 26.62
CA TYR A 653 10.86 -18.88 27.48
C TYR A 653 9.97 -18.94 28.71
N SER A 654 9.56 -20.12 29.15
CA SER A 654 8.82 -20.32 30.39
C SER A 654 9.28 -21.59 31.08
N LYS A 655 9.49 -21.53 32.39
CA LYS A 655 9.90 -22.64 33.22
C LYS A 655 9.13 -22.59 34.53
N GLU A 656 8.53 -23.70 34.94
CA GLU A 656 7.69 -23.81 36.13
C GLU A 656 8.17 -24.98 37.02
N GLN A 657 7.90 -24.90 38.31
CA GLN A 657 8.21 -25.92 39.31
C GLN A 657 7.00 -26.84 39.48
N ASP A 658 7.24 -28.15 39.57
CA ASP A 658 6.21 -29.13 39.85
C ASP A 658 5.56 -28.87 41.21
N LYS A 659 4.23 -28.85 41.21
CA LYS A 659 3.42 -28.41 42.35
C LYS A 659 3.47 -29.36 43.54
N ASN A 660 3.81 -30.63 43.31
CA ASN A 660 3.81 -31.67 44.34
C ASN A 660 5.23 -32.00 44.81
N THR A 661 6.22 -31.94 43.92
CA THR A 661 7.61 -32.35 44.24
C THR A 661 8.55 -31.18 44.51
N GLY A 662 8.19 -29.96 44.12
CA GLY A 662 9.11 -28.83 44.19
C GLY A 662 10.30 -28.97 43.24
N GLU A 663 10.26 -29.90 42.28
CA GLU A 663 11.31 -30.01 41.27
C GLU A 663 11.02 -29.08 40.10
N TRP A 664 12.06 -28.48 39.54
CA TRP A 664 11.91 -27.65 38.34
C TRP A 664 11.58 -28.52 37.13
N GLN A 665 10.44 -28.29 36.51
CA GLN A 665 10.13 -28.94 35.24
C GLN A 665 11.03 -28.38 34.12
N PRO A 666 11.28 -29.16 33.05
CA PRO A 666 12.02 -28.67 31.89
C PRO A 666 11.41 -27.38 31.34
N GLY A 667 12.25 -26.37 31.06
CA GLY A 667 11.78 -25.11 30.50
C GLY A 667 11.32 -25.26 29.05
N SER A 668 10.24 -24.58 28.70
CA SER A 668 9.71 -24.47 27.34
C SER A 668 10.24 -23.20 26.66
N LEU A 669 10.96 -23.34 25.54
CA LEU A 669 11.32 -22.25 24.64
C LEU A 669 10.41 -22.31 23.41
N ASN A 670 9.61 -21.26 23.22
CA ASN A 670 8.71 -21.09 22.10
C ASN A 670 9.19 -19.89 21.27
N SER A 671 9.74 -20.13 20.08
CA SER A 671 10.01 -19.10 19.08
C SER A 671 9.08 -19.24 17.89
N SER A 672 8.75 -18.13 17.24
CA SER A 672 8.13 -18.16 15.94
C SER A 672 8.57 -16.97 15.08
N ARG A 673 8.68 -17.19 13.78
CA ARG A 673 8.99 -16.14 12.80
C ARG A 673 7.95 -16.11 11.69
N GLY A 674 7.75 -14.93 11.12
CA GLY A 674 6.93 -14.69 9.94
C GLY A 674 7.61 -13.69 9.03
N ALA A 675 7.46 -13.88 7.73
CA ALA A 675 7.98 -12.99 6.72
C ALA A 675 6.94 -12.78 5.63
N THR A 676 6.96 -11.60 5.02
CA THR A 676 6.23 -11.31 3.79
C THR A 676 7.16 -10.59 2.81
N LEU A 677 7.00 -10.93 1.53
CA LEU A 677 7.64 -10.24 0.42
C LEU A 677 6.53 -9.61 -0.40
N HIS A 678 6.67 -8.31 -0.67
CA HIS A 678 5.80 -7.60 -1.60
C HIS A 678 6.60 -7.30 -2.85
N ARG A 679 6.09 -7.72 -4.00
CA ARG A 679 6.58 -7.30 -5.30
C ARG A 679 5.39 -7.13 -6.20
N ASP A 680 5.15 -5.90 -6.62
CA ASP A 680 4.22 -5.59 -7.68
C ASP A 680 4.99 -4.89 -8.81
N ASN A 681 4.70 -5.30 -10.03
CA ASN A 681 5.27 -4.69 -11.22
C ASN A 681 4.19 -4.72 -12.29
N GLN A 682 3.51 -3.60 -12.43
CA GLN A 682 2.49 -3.40 -13.43
C GLN A 682 3.09 -2.62 -14.58
N ARG A 683 2.87 -3.11 -15.79
CA ARG A 683 3.14 -2.37 -17.02
C ARG A 683 1.86 -2.28 -17.80
N GLY A 684 1.60 -1.10 -18.35
CA GLY A 684 0.47 -0.85 -19.22
C GLY A 684 0.91 -0.01 -20.40
N THR A 685 0.13 -0.06 -21.48
CA THR A 685 0.36 0.81 -22.64
C THR A 685 -0.84 1.73 -22.77
N THR A 686 -0.60 3.04 -22.87
CA THR A 686 -1.61 3.99 -23.33
C THR A 686 -1.46 4.11 -24.84
N TYR A 687 -2.44 3.59 -25.57
CA TYR A 687 -2.39 3.55 -27.03
C TYR A 687 -2.71 4.92 -27.64
N ALA A 688 -1.98 5.28 -28.70
CA ALA A 688 -2.40 6.29 -29.64
C ALA A 688 -3.42 5.65 -30.60
N ALA A 689 -4.65 6.16 -30.64
CA ALA A 689 -5.74 5.45 -31.30
C ALA A 689 -6.86 6.36 -31.84
N ILE A 690 -7.54 5.88 -32.87
CA ILE A 690 -8.69 6.51 -33.51
C ILE A 690 -9.83 5.48 -33.59
N GLY A 691 -10.97 5.81 -32.99
CA GLY A 691 -12.16 4.99 -32.88
C GLY A 691 -13.09 5.09 -34.08
N THR A 692 -12.55 4.92 -35.29
CA THR A 692 -13.36 4.79 -36.51
C THR A 692 -12.62 3.99 -37.57
N THR A 693 -13.39 3.33 -38.43
CA THR A 693 -12.89 2.75 -39.68
C THR A 693 -12.75 3.78 -40.80
N ASN A 694 -13.43 4.93 -40.68
CA ASN A 694 -13.44 6.00 -41.68
C ASN A 694 -12.24 6.95 -41.52
N ILE A 695 -11.05 6.43 -41.82
CA ILE A 695 -9.76 7.14 -41.75
C ILE A 695 -9.23 7.35 -43.18
N THR A 696 -8.94 8.60 -43.54
CA THR A 696 -8.29 8.95 -44.82
C THR A 696 -6.94 9.63 -44.58
N ILE A 697 -5.86 9.09 -45.17
CA ILE A 697 -4.53 9.72 -45.23
C ILE A 697 -4.27 10.15 -46.66
N ARG A 698 -4.11 11.46 -46.90
CA ARG A 698 -4.07 12.04 -48.26
C ARG A 698 -2.72 11.90 -48.96
N ASP A 699 -1.61 11.98 -48.22
CA ASP A 699 -0.26 11.98 -48.80
C ASP A 699 0.48 10.67 -48.48
N ALA A 700 0.24 9.64 -49.29
CA ALA A 700 0.85 8.32 -49.13
C ALA A 700 2.38 8.35 -49.27
N ALA A 701 2.90 9.17 -50.19
CA ALA A 701 4.34 9.27 -50.43
C ALA A 701 5.06 9.89 -49.22
N GLN A 702 4.51 10.97 -48.68
CA GLN A 702 5.06 11.62 -47.50
C GLN A 702 4.83 10.79 -46.23
N GLN A 703 3.72 10.05 -46.13
CA GLN A 703 3.46 9.11 -45.02
C GLN A 703 4.59 8.09 -44.94
N GLN A 704 4.87 7.36 -46.02
CA GLN A 704 5.93 6.36 -46.09
C GLN A 704 7.31 6.97 -45.79
N ALA A 705 7.60 8.15 -46.35
CA ALA A 705 8.88 8.82 -46.16
C ALA A 705 9.14 9.29 -44.71
N LYS A 706 8.08 9.71 -43.98
CA LYS A 706 8.20 10.22 -42.61
C LYS A 706 8.15 9.12 -41.55
N THR A 707 7.31 8.11 -41.73
CA THR A 707 7.02 7.11 -40.68
C THR A 707 7.61 5.74 -40.98
N GLY A 708 8.00 5.47 -42.23
CA GLY A 708 8.43 4.15 -42.68
C GLY A 708 7.26 3.16 -42.89
N HIS A 709 6.01 3.61 -42.73
CA HIS A 709 4.81 2.79 -42.85
C HIS A 709 3.91 3.25 -43.99
N SER A 710 3.26 2.29 -44.65
CA SER A 710 2.24 2.57 -45.65
C SER A 710 0.99 3.18 -45.03
N VAL A 711 0.08 3.69 -45.88
CA VAL A 711 -1.22 4.21 -45.42
C VAL A 711 -2.04 3.09 -44.76
N GLU A 712 -2.07 1.92 -45.38
CA GLU A 712 -2.81 0.75 -44.90
C GLU A 712 -2.31 0.27 -43.53
N GLU A 713 -0.98 0.15 -43.36
CA GLU A 713 -0.37 -0.20 -42.07
C GLU A 713 -0.66 0.84 -41.00
N THR A 714 -0.57 2.12 -41.35
CA THR A 714 -0.83 3.22 -40.42
C THR A 714 -2.28 3.22 -39.95
N ILE A 715 -3.24 3.02 -40.87
CA ILE A 715 -4.68 2.92 -40.54
C ILE A 715 -4.93 1.70 -39.65
N ALA A 716 -4.36 0.54 -39.97
CA ALA A 716 -4.50 -0.67 -39.16
C ALA A 716 -3.93 -0.52 -37.74
N GLN A 717 -2.88 0.28 -37.56
CA GLN A 717 -2.33 0.61 -36.23
C GLN A 717 -3.17 1.65 -35.48
N ALA A 718 -3.75 2.63 -36.19
CA ALA A 718 -4.56 3.69 -35.62
C ALA A 718 -5.92 3.18 -35.15
N GLN A 719 -6.58 2.35 -35.96
CA GLN A 719 -7.95 1.92 -35.76
C GLN A 719 -8.06 0.95 -34.59
N ARG A 720 -8.88 1.29 -33.60
CA ARG A 720 -9.20 0.43 -32.45
C ARG A 720 -10.66 0.58 -32.05
N ASP A 721 -11.24 -0.48 -31.49
CA ASP A 721 -12.60 -0.46 -30.92
C ASP A 721 -12.61 0.25 -29.56
N ILE A 722 -12.56 1.59 -29.61
CA ILE A 722 -12.51 2.48 -28.45
C ILE A 722 -13.68 3.44 -28.52
N TRP A 723 -14.53 3.47 -27.48
CA TRP A 723 -15.79 4.21 -27.50
C TRP A 723 -15.97 5.08 -26.24
N THR A 724 -16.51 6.28 -26.41
CA THR A 724 -16.81 7.22 -25.32
C THR A 724 -17.84 6.63 -24.33
N ASP A 725 -18.83 5.88 -24.78
CA ASP A 725 -19.86 5.27 -23.93
C ASP A 725 -19.40 4.05 -23.11
N SER A 726 -18.28 3.43 -23.49
CA SER A 726 -17.83 2.15 -22.93
C SER A 726 -16.35 2.12 -22.51
N ALA A 727 -15.62 3.22 -22.62
CA ALA A 727 -14.23 3.32 -22.18
C ALA A 727 -14.05 3.93 -20.78
N PRO A 728 -13.87 3.09 -19.75
CA PRO A 728 -12.94 3.38 -18.66
C PRO A 728 -11.51 2.87 -18.93
N GLY A 729 -11.23 2.19 -20.06
CA GLY A 729 -10.08 1.27 -20.14
C GLY A 729 -9.26 1.19 -21.45
N ALA A 730 -9.37 2.14 -22.39
CA ALA A 730 -8.53 2.11 -23.60
C ALA A 730 -7.04 2.46 -23.35
N GLY A 731 -6.74 3.16 -22.26
CA GLY A 731 -5.38 3.38 -21.79
C GLY A 731 -5.10 2.47 -20.60
N GLY A 732 -4.07 1.62 -20.68
CA GLY A 732 -3.59 0.81 -19.57
C GLY A 732 -2.99 1.66 -18.44
N ALA A 733 -3.78 2.54 -17.84
CA ALA A 733 -3.42 3.36 -16.71
C ALA A 733 -3.37 2.45 -15.48
N THR A 734 -2.16 2.01 -15.14
CA THR A 734 -1.87 1.38 -13.86
C THR A 734 -2.14 2.41 -12.75
N ARG A 735 -3.01 2.10 -11.79
CA ARG A 735 -3.35 3.00 -10.67
C ARG A 735 -2.08 3.28 -9.87
N GLY A 736 -1.60 4.52 -9.91
CA GLY A 736 -0.50 5.00 -9.06
C GLY A 736 -1.07 6.01 -8.07
N ASN A 737 -1.39 5.55 -6.85
CA ASN A 737 -1.72 6.43 -5.73
C ASN A 737 -0.70 6.19 -4.63
N LEU A 738 -0.39 7.22 -3.83
CA LEU A 738 0.41 7.13 -2.60
C LEU A 738 -0.31 6.28 -1.53
N ILE A 739 -0.21 4.95 -1.63
CA ILE A 739 -0.72 4.00 -0.61
C ILE A 739 0.41 3.34 0.19
N GLY A 740 1.66 3.77 -0.01
CA GLY A 740 2.84 3.11 0.55
C GLY A 740 2.88 3.06 2.07
N GLN A 741 2.34 4.05 2.78
CA GLN A 741 2.29 4.04 4.25
C GLN A 741 1.35 2.94 4.78
N ASP A 742 0.16 2.81 4.18
CA ASP A 742 -0.78 1.75 4.50
C ASP A 742 -0.23 0.39 4.11
N LYS A 743 0.46 0.33 2.95
CA LYS A 743 1.09 -0.90 2.49
C LYS A 743 2.20 -1.36 3.44
N LEU A 744 3.07 -0.46 3.90
CA LEU A 744 4.10 -0.72 4.92
C LEU A 744 3.51 -1.33 6.20
N HIS A 745 2.41 -0.76 6.69
CA HIS A 745 1.72 -1.26 7.87
C HIS A 745 1.08 -2.64 7.62
N SER A 746 0.37 -2.79 6.49
CA SER A 746 -0.28 -4.06 6.12
C SER A 746 0.71 -5.22 6.00
N MET A 747 1.93 -4.96 5.53
CA MET A 747 2.98 -5.98 5.41
C MET A 747 3.53 -6.38 6.78
N ALA A 748 3.70 -5.44 7.70
CA ALA A 748 4.09 -5.74 9.06
C ALA A 748 3.03 -6.64 9.74
N GLU A 749 1.75 -6.32 9.55
CA GLU A 749 0.64 -7.13 10.06
C GLU A 749 0.55 -8.51 9.41
N GLU A 750 0.75 -8.61 8.09
CA GLU A 750 0.78 -9.91 7.41
C GLU A 750 1.92 -10.80 7.91
N ALA A 751 3.11 -10.24 8.13
CA ALA A 751 4.23 -10.98 8.72
C ALA A 751 3.89 -11.49 10.12
N ARG A 752 3.21 -10.69 10.95
CA ARG A 752 2.74 -11.11 12.29
C ARG A 752 1.68 -12.20 12.22
N VAL A 753 0.66 -12.07 11.37
CA VAL A 753 -0.40 -13.09 11.20
C VAL A 753 0.20 -14.41 10.72
N ARG A 754 1.14 -14.37 9.77
CA ARG A 754 1.85 -15.59 9.31
C ARG A 754 2.67 -16.24 10.41
N ARG A 755 3.31 -15.43 11.26
CA ARG A 755 4.03 -15.90 12.46
C ARG A 755 3.09 -16.65 13.41
N GLU A 756 1.95 -16.05 13.78
CA GLU A 756 1.00 -16.68 14.72
C GLU A 756 0.36 -17.94 14.13
N PHE A 757 0.00 -17.94 12.84
CA PHE A 757 -0.50 -19.13 12.16
C PHE A 757 0.51 -20.28 12.20
N ARG A 758 1.79 -19.99 11.92
CA ARG A 758 2.88 -20.99 11.96
C ARG A 758 3.03 -21.58 13.36
N LYS A 759 2.99 -20.74 14.40
CA LYS A 759 3.05 -21.18 15.79
C LYS A 759 1.91 -22.13 16.16
N VAL A 760 0.67 -21.77 15.81
CA VAL A 760 -0.51 -22.61 16.10
C VAL A 760 -0.46 -23.91 15.31
N ALA A 761 -0.15 -23.85 14.01
CA ALA A 761 -0.13 -25.02 13.15
C ALA A 761 0.96 -26.03 13.56
N PHE A 762 2.17 -25.56 13.89
CA PHE A 762 3.23 -26.45 14.38
C PHE A 762 2.93 -27.01 15.76
N GLY A 763 2.36 -26.22 16.66
CA GLY A 763 1.90 -26.69 17.97
C GLY A 763 0.91 -27.85 17.85
N LEU A 764 -0.10 -27.73 16.97
CA LEU A 764 -1.08 -28.79 16.72
C LEU A 764 -0.45 -30.04 16.10
N ILE A 765 0.52 -29.89 15.18
CA ILE A 765 1.23 -31.02 14.59
C ILE A 765 2.08 -31.75 15.66
N ASP A 766 2.78 -30.99 16.50
CA ASP A 766 3.61 -31.56 17.56
C ASP A 766 2.76 -32.21 18.66
N GLU A 767 1.65 -31.60 19.09
CA GLU A 767 0.72 -32.15 20.09
C GLU A 767 0.03 -33.43 19.61
N SER A 768 -0.28 -33.54 18.31
CA SER A 768 -0.94 -34.72 17.76
C SER A 768 0.00 -35.91 17.50
N ILE A 769 1.26 -35.65 17.16
CA ILE A 769 2.21 -36.70 16.74
C ILE A 769 3.20 -37.08 17.84
N ASN A 770 3.74 -36.12 18.61
CA ASN A 770 4.82 -36.40 19.57
C ASN A 770 4.42 -37.42 20.64
N PRO A 771 3.23 -37.39 21.27
CA PRO A 771 2.87 -38.37 22.29
C PRO A 771 2.85 -39.80 21.74
N LYS A 772 2.27 -40.00 20.54
CA LYS A 772 2.23 -41.31 19.88
C LYS A 772 3.63 -41.77 19.47
N GLN A 773 4.44 -40.85 18.96
CA GLN A 773 5.82 -41.15 18.58
C GLN A 773 6.69 -41.52 19.79
N GLU A 774 6.53 -40.82 20.90
CA GLU A 774 7.23 -41.11 22.15
C GLU A 774 6.76 -42.44 22.78
N GLU A 775 5.46 -42.71 22.76
CA GLU A 775 4.90 -43.99 23.21
C GLU A 775 5.46 -45.16 22.38
N LEU A 776 5.40 -45.06 21.05
CA LEU A 776 5.85 -46.13 20.15
C LEU A 776 7.36 -46.31 20.20
N SER A 777 8.16 -45.24 20.30
CA SER A 777 9.62 -45.37 20.44
C SER A 777 10.02 -46.00 21.77
N THR A 778 9.31 -45.70 22.86
CA THR A 778 9.53 -46.35 24.17
C THR A 778 9.14 -47.83 24.11
N LYS A 779 8.01 -48.17 23.48
CA LYS A 779 7.60 -49.56 23.25
C LYS A 779 8.59 -50.32 22.37
N ALA A 780 9.08 -49.70 21.29
CA ALA A 780 10.09 -50.28 20.40
C ALA A 780 11.38 -50.61 21.17
N ARG A 781 11.81 -49.69 22.05
CA ARG A 781 12.96 -49.90 22.93
C ARG A 781 12.74 -51.01 23.94
N ALA A 782 11.62 -51.01 24.65
CA ALA A 782 11.31 -52.07 25.60
C ALA A 782 11.23 -53.46 24.93
N ALA A 783 10.63 -53.55 23.73
CA ALA A 783 10.60 -54.78 22.94
C ALA A 783 12.02 -55.22 22.50
N TRP A 784 12.88 -54.26 22.15
CA TRP A 784 14.27 -54.55 21.80
C TRP A 784 15.07 -55.11 22.98
N GLU A 785 15.00 -54.45 24.14
CA GLU A 785 15.71 -54.84 25.35
C GLU A 785 15.27 -56.20 25.90
N THR A 786 13.97 -56.51 25.81
CA THR A 786 13.40 -57.81 26.21
C THR A 786 13.71 -58.94 25.21
N GLY A 787 14.29 -58.61 24.05
CA GLY A 787 14.70 -59.57 23.02
C GLY A 787 13.62 -59.91 21.99
N ASN A 788 12.46 -59.23 22.00
CA ASN A 788 11.42 -59.39 20.99
C ASN A 788 11.72 -58.53 19.74
N LYS A 789 12.69 -58.98 18.95
CA LYS A 789 13.26 -58.19 17.84
C LYS A 789 12.29 -57.95 16.69
N GLU A 790 11.36 -58.86 16.44
CA GLU A 790 10.34 -58.71 15.39
C GLU A 790 9.30 -57.63 15.77
N GLU A 791 8.89 -57.60 17.04
CA GLU A 791 7.99 -56.56 17.56
C GLU A 791 8.69 -55.19 17.59
N ALA A 792 9.96 -55.15 18.01
CA ALA A 792 10.76 -53.92 18.02
C ALA A 792 10.90 -53.32 16.61
N ALA A 793 11.22 -54.14 15.59
CA ALA A 793 11.35 -53.68 14.20
C ALA A 793 10.04 -53.08 13.65
N ARG A 794 8.90 -53.75 13.91
CA ARG A 794 7.57 -53.23 13.54
C ARG A 794 7.24 -51.91 14.21
N LEU A 795 7.55 -51.76 15.51
CA LEU A 795 7.30 -50.52 16.23
C LEU A 795 8.21 -49.38 15.74
N PHE A 796 9.44 -49.66 15.33
CA PHE A 796 10.29 -48.69 14.66
C PHE A 796 9.73 -48.27 13.28
N ASP A 797 9.10 -49.17 12.51
CA ASP A 797 8.38 -48.80 11.26
C ASP A 797 7.32 -47.73 11.51
N GLU A 798 6.51 -47.93 12.55
CA GLU A 798 5.45 -46.99 12.91
C GLU A 798 6.01 -45.63 13.39
N VAL A 799 7.11 -45.63 14.16
CA VAL A 799 7.81 -44.41 14.62
C VAL A 799 8.33 -43.58 13.44
N TYR A 800 8.93 -44.24 12.44
CA TYR A 800 9.46 -43.58 11.25
C TYR A 800 8.34 -43.10 10.31
N ALA A 801 7.26 -43.87 10.16
CA ALA A 801 6.07 -43.43 9.41
C ALA A 801 5.46 -42.15 10.00
N LEU A 802 5.33 -42.07 11.33
CA LEU A 802 4.88 -40.86 12.03
C LEU A 802 5.85 -39.68 11.84
N GLN A 803 7.17 -39.93 11.84
CA GLN A 803 8.17 -38.89 11.58
C GLN A 803 8.07 -38.32 10.16
N HIS A 804 7.85 -39.18 9.16
CA HIS A 804 7.62 -38.73 7.78
C HIS A 804 6.33 -37.91 7.65
N GLN A 805 5.25 -38.35 8.27
CA GLN A 805 3.97 -37.62 8.29
C GLN A 805 4.13 -36.24 8.95
N LYS A 806 4.85 -36.16 10.07
CA LYS A 806 5.18 -34.92 10.77
C LYS A 806 5.98 -33.95 9.89
N ASN A 807 7.05 -34.45 9.26
CA ASN A 807 7.90 -33.65 8.37
C ASN A 807 7.12 -33.14 7.15
N LEU A 808 6.24 -33.96 6.58
CA LEU A 808 5.37 -33.58 5.46
C LEU A 808 4.35 -32.50 5.85
N LEU A 809 3.69 -32.64 7.00
CA LEU A 809 2.72 -31.66 7.49
C LEU A 809 3.37 -30.31 7.79
N LYS A 810 4.55 -30.30 8.44
CA LYS A 810 5.31 -29.06 8.68
C LYS A 810 5.81 -28.43 7.39
N ALA A 811 6.29 -29.24 6.44
CA ALA A 811 6.66 -28.77 5.10
C ALA A 811 5.48 -28.13 4.37
N GLY A 812 4.29 -28.73 4.48
CA GLY A 812 3.04 -28.19 3.94
C GLY A 812 2.72 -26.81 4.53
N VAL A 813 2.71 -26.68 5.86
CA VAL A 813 2.50 -25.39 6.56
C VAL A 813 3.55 -24.34 6.17
N GLY A 814 4.82 -24.76 6.01
CA GLY A 814 5.91 -23.91 5.50
C GLY A 814 5.66 -23.42 4.07
N ALA A 815 5.21 -24.29 3.17
CA ALA A 815 4.87 -23.95 1.78
C ALA A 815 3.66 -22.99 1.69
N PHE A 816 2.65 -23.15 2.56
CA PHE A 816 1.52 -22.23 2.67
C PHE A 816 1.92 -20.84 3.21
N SER A 817 3.04 -20.73 3.93
CA SER A 817 3.55 -19.45 4.47
C SER A 817 4.35 -18.59 3.49
N GLY A 818 4.54 -19.03 2.22
CA GLY A 818 4.76 -18.17 1.06
C GLY A 818 6.15 -17.54 0.86
N VAL A 819 7.25 -18.30 1.00
CA VAL A 819 8.59 -17.91 0.52
C VAL A 819 8.90 -18.67 -0.78
N PRO A 820 8.73 -18.08 -1.98
CA PRO A 820 9.11 -18.73 -3.23
C PRO A 820 10.65 -18.70 -3.37
N GLY A 821 11.28 -19.87 -3.60
CA GLY A 821 12.72 -19.98 -3.89
C GLY A 821 13.52 -20.83 -2.90
N ALA A 822 12.97 -21.21 -1.75
CA ALA A 822 13.56 -22.21 -0.85
C ALA A 822 13.30 -23.65 -1.36
N ALA A 823 13.55 -23.89 -2.66
CA ALA A 823 13.19 -25.14 -3.36
C ALA A 823 14.02 -26.37 -2.97
N ILE A 824 14.83 -26.28 -1.91
CA ILE A 824 15.12 -27.42 -1.06
C ILE A 824 14.47 -27.10 0.29
N SER A 825 13.19 -27.42 0.43
CA SER A 825 12.48 -27.19 1.68
C SER A 825 13.19 -27.99 2.78
N GLN A 826 13.34 -27.39 3.97
CA GLN A 826 13.90 -28.10 5.13
C GLN A 826 13.19 -29.44 5.34
N GLY A 827 11.89 -29.53 5.02
CA GLY A 827 11.12 -30.78 5.03
C GLY A 827 11.64 -31.85 4.08
N VAL A 828 12.13 -31.50 2.88
CA VAL A 828 12.78 -32.45 1.96
C VAL A 828 14.12 -32.92 2.54
N LEU A 829 14.94 -32.02 3.07
CA LEU A 829 16.22 -32.37 3.71
C LEU A 829 16.03 -33.26 4.95
N ARG A 830 15.06 -32.93 5.82
CA ARG A 830 14.69 -33.76 6.98
C ARG A 830 14.16 -35.12 6.57
N THR A 831 13.36 -35.17 5.50
CA THR A 831 12.84 -36.44 4.96
C THR A 831 13.99 -37.31 4.49
N ILE A 832 14.95 -36.76 3.74
CA ILE A 832 16.14 -37.48 3.28
C ILE A 832 17.00 -37.93 4.48
N ASN A 833 17.19 -37.07 5.48
CA ASN A 833 17.95 -37.44 6.68
C ASN A 833 17.24 -38.54 7.50
N THR A 834 15.91 -38.49 7.58
CA THR A 834 15.07 -39.52 8.24
C THR A 834 15.18 -40.85 7.50
N ILE A 835 15.20 -40.85 6.15
CA ILE A 835 15.45 -42.06 5.35
C ILE A 835 16.85 -42.63 5.64
N GLY A 836 17.89 -41.78 5.60
CA GLY A 836 19.25 -42.22 5.90
C GLY A 836 19.41 -42.77 7.33
N ARG A 837 18.71 -42.17 8.31
CA ARG A 837 18.68 -42.66 9.68
C ARG A 837 17.98 -44.02 9.81
N ARG A 838 16.94 -44.26 9.01
CA ARG A 838 16.23 -45.54 8.97
C ARG A 838 17.12 -46.68 8.49
N GLU A 839 17.80 -46.47 7.36
CA GLU A 839 18.74 -47.43 6.79
C GLU A 839 19.88 -47.75 7.78
N THR A 840 20.36 -46.72 8.49
CA THR A 840 21.36 -46.89 9.54
C THR A 840 20.88 -47.75 10.70
N LEU A 841 19.65 -47.50 11.18
CA LEU A 841 19.00 -48.30 12.21
C LEU A 841 18.81 -49.76 11.77
N ASP A 842 18.25 -49.99 10.58
CA ASP A 842 18.01 -51.34 10.04
C ASP A 842 19.31 -52.13 9.89
N ASN A 843 20.39 -51.49 9.44
CA ASN A 843 21.70 -52.13 9.38
C ASN A 843 22.26 -52.43 10.79
N SER A 844 22.11 -51.52 11.76
CA SER A 844 22.54 -51.76 13.14
C SER A 844 21.76 -52.87 13.84
N MET A 845 20.48 -53.05 13.53
CA MET A 845 19.62 -54.10 14.08
C MET A 845 19.94 -55.52 13.57
N ARG A 846 20.73 -55.66 12.49
CA ARG A 846 21.13 -56.97 11.94
C ARG A 846 21.95 -57.79 12.94
N PHE A 847 22.75 -57.13 13.76
CA PHE A 847 23.59 -57.82 14.74
C PHE A 847 22.74 -58.32 15.90
N LYS A 848 22.72 -59.64 16.11
CA LYS A 848 21.92 -60.25 17.18
C LYS A 848 22.46 -59.97 18.59
N GLY A 849 23.65 -59.40 18.69
CA GLY A 849 24.26 -58.99 19.95
C GLY A 849 25.23 -60.04 20.48
N ILE A 850 26.01 -59.61 21.47
CA ILE A 850 26.91 -60.44 22.25
C ILE A 850 26.44 -60.49 23.70
N ILE A 851 26.39 -61.70 24.27
CA ILE A 851 26.01 -61.95 25.65
C ILE A 851 27.24 -62.46 26.39
N ASP A 852 27.60 -61.78 27.46
CA ASP A 852 28.60 -62.26 28.41
C ASP A 852 28.09 -63.51 29.14
N LYS A 853 28.83 -64.61 29.03
CA LYS A 853 28.47 -65.87 29.68
C LYS A 853 28.48 -65.76 31.21
N GLU A 854 29.38 -64.95 31.77
CA GLU A 854 29.62 -64.84 33.21
C GLU A 854 28.74 -63.73 33.84
N THR A 855 28.63 -62.57 33.17
CA THR A 855 27.91 -61.42 33.74
C THR A 855 26.49 -61.27 33.22
N GLY A 856 26.12 -61.98 32.15
CA GLY A 856 24.83 -61.81 31.48
C GLY A 856 24.68 -60.49 30.72
N MET A 857 25.72 -59.64 30.69
CA MET A 857 25.74 -58.37 29.97
C MET A 857 25.46 -58.60 28.49
N ARG A 858 24.45 -57.89 27.96
CA ARG A 858 24.09 -57.90 26.54
C ARG A 858 24.59 -56.62 25.87
N LEU A 859 25.12 -56.76 24.67
CA LEU A 859 25.61 -55.62 23.89
C LEU A 859 25.34 -55.84 22.40
N ASP A 860 24.76 -54.85 21.74
CA ASP A 860 24.53 -54.78 20.30
C ASP A 860 24.71 -53.34 19.80
N ASN A 861 24.59 -53.11 18.48
CA ASN A 861 24.85 -51.80 17.90
C ASN A 861 23.84 -50.71 18.30
N ILE A 862 22.73 -51.04 18.96
CA ILE A 862 21.73 -50.06 19.38
C ILE A 862 21.45 -50.07 20.89
N SER A 863 22.33 -50.68 21.68
CA SER A 863 22.14 -50.83 23.13
C SER A 863 22.16 -49.53 23.93
N ALA A 864 22.65 -48.42 23.35
CA ALA A 864 22.65 -47.11 24.01
C ALA A 864 21.47 -46.24 23.57
N GLU A 865 20.90 -45.51 24.53
CA GLU A 865 19.83 -44.55 24.31
C GLU A 865 20.34 -43.20 23.80
N SER A 866 19.48 -42.49 23.09
CA SER A 866 19.69 -41.09 22.69
C SER A 866 18.40 -40.28 22.82
N GLY A 867 18.52 -38.96 22.70
CA GLY A 867 17.41 -38.03 22.62
C GLY A 867 16.79 -37.87 21.23
N ALA A 868 17.12 -38.76 20.28
CA ALA A 868 16.48 -38.77 18.96
C ALA A 868 15.03 -39.29 19.03
N PHE A 869 14.25 -39.06 17.97
CA PHE A 869 12.82 -39.42 17.95
C PHE A 869 12.54 -40.92 18.04
N ASP A 870 13.53 -41.76 17.70
CA ASP A 870 13.50 -43.22 17.83
C ASP A 870 14.18 -43.73 19.11
N LYS A 871 14.59 -42.82 20.00
CA LYS A 871 15.33 -43.09 21.25
C LYS A 871 16.61 -43.93 21.06
N THR A 872 17.14 -43.96 19.83
CA THR A 872 18.26 -44.84 19.47
C THR A 872 19.54 -44.07 19.23
N LYS A 873 20.64 -44.51 19.83
CA LYS A 873 21.96 -43.94 19.53
C LYS A 873 22.52 -44.58 18.27
N LEU A 874 22.68 -43.78 17.22
CA LEU A 874 23.27 -44.22 15.94
C LEU A 874 24.61 -43.53 15.67
N GLY A 875 24.93 -42.44 16.38
CA GLY A 875 26.24 -41.82 16.27
C GLY A 875 27.34 -42.61 16.99
N GLY A 876 28.45 -42.89 16.32
CA GLY A 876 29.63 -43.56 16.89
C GLY A 876 30.12 -44.73 16.04
N VAL A 877 31.16 -45.42 16.51
CA VAL A 877 31.72 -46.60 15.82
C VAL A 877 30.99 -47.86 16.29
N ARG A 878 30.70 -48.79 15.37
CA ARG A 878 30.00 -50.05 15.62
C ARG A 878 30.90 -51.15 16.19
N ILE A 879 30.29 -52.21 16.70
CA ILE A 879 30.99 -53.37 17.28
C ILE A 879 32.03 -53.93 16.31
N ASP A 880 33.27 -54.12 16.77
CA ASP A 880 34.35 -54.81 16.07
C ASP A 880 34.52 -56.19 16.73
N LEU A 881 34.04 -57.24 16.04
CA LEU A 881 34.11 -58.62 16.55
C LEU A 881 35.55 -59.11 16.67
N ASP A 882 36.51 -58.63 15.89
CA ASP A 882 37.92 -59.02 16.06
C ASP A 882 38.51 -58.38 17.32
N ALA A 883 38.10 -57.16 17.64
CA ALA A 883 38.50 -56.51 18.90
C ALA A 883 37.93 -57.26 20.10
N ILE A 884 36.66 -57.70 20.05
CA ILE A 884 35.99 -58.35 21.18
C ILE A 884 36.29 -59.86 21.23
N CYS A 885 36.00 -60.60 20.16
CA CYS A 885 36.10 -62.06 20.09
C CYS A 885 37.47 -62.58 19.67
N GLY A 886 38.32 -61.72 19.08
CA GLY A 886 39.56 -62.13 18.43
C GLY A 886 39.33 -62.50 16.96
N PRO A 887 40.36 -62.47 16.11
CA PRO A 887 40.21 -62.74 14.67
C PRO A 887 39.66 -64.14 14.38
N ASP A 888 39.94 -65.12 15.23
CA ASP A 888 39.44 -66.51 15.07
C ASP A 888 38.28 -66.84 16.02
N ASP A 889 37.59 -65.83 16.56
CA ASP A 889 36.51 -65.97 17.56
C ASP A 889 36.89 -66.74 18.84
N SER A 890 38.19 -66.81 19.16
CA SER A 890 38.70 -67.59 20.30
C SER A 890 38.10 -67.22 21.66
N ARG A 891 37.53 -66.02 21.80
CA ARG A 891 36.85 -65.53 23.03
C ARG A 891 35.33 -65.61 22.96
N CYS A 892 34.76 -66.07 21.85
CA CYS A 892 33.33 -66.12 21.63
C CYS A 892 32.85 -67.49 21.13
N SER A 893 31.54 -67.74 21.21
CA SER A 893 30.90 -68.77 20.41
C SER A 893 29.56 -68.30 19.90
N VAL A 894 29.24 -68.65 18.67
CA VAL A 894 27.98 -68.24 18.03
C VAL A 894 26.92 -69.31 18.30
N ARG A 895 25.75 -68.88 18.76
CA ARG A 895 24.57 -69.73 18.86
C ARG A 895 23.95 -69.97 17.48
N PRO A 896 23.14 -71.03 17.30
CA PRO A 896 22.40 -71.25 16.05
C PRO A 896 21.48 -70.09 15.64
N ASP A 897 21.05 -69.27 16.60
CA ASP A 897 20.23 -68.07 16.38
C ASP A 897 21.05 -66.82 15.96
N GLY A 898 22.37 -66.96 15.78
CA GLY A 898 23.29 -65.89 15.40
C GLY A 898 23.79 -65.01 16.56
N THR A 899 23.41 -65.30 17.81
CA THR A 899 23.87 -64.55 18.99
C THR A 899 25.28 -64.96 19.40
N TYR A 900 26.17 -64.00 19.65
CA TYR A 900 27.51 -64.27 20.13
C TYR A 900 27.51 -64.46 21.65
N ILE A 901 28.22 -65.46 22.15
CA ILE A 901 28.41 -65.70 23.59
C ILE A 901 29.87 -65.43 23.91
N TYR A 902 30.14 -64.36 24.64
CA TYR A 902 31.48 -64.04 25.12
C TYR A 902 31.85 -64.97 26.27
N LYS A 903 32.87 -65.81 26.04
CA LYS A 903 33.36 -66.81 27.00
C LYS A 903 34.54 -66.32 27.84
N GLY A 904 35.08 -65.13 27.51
CA GLY A 904 36.25 -64.58 28.20
C GLY A 904 37.58 -65.20 27.76
N SER A 905 38.66 -64.57 28.20
CA SER A 905 40.02 -65.11 28.16
C SER A 905 40.73 -64.80 29.49
N GLN A 906 41.91 -65.38 29.72
CA GLN A 906 42.68 -65.15 30.95
C GLN A 906 42.95 -63.66 31.23
N TYR A 907 43.07 -62.83 30.19
CA TYR A 907 43.39 -61.40 30.31
C TYR A 907 42.19 -60.47 30.12
N LEU A 908 41.08 -60.98 29.58
CA LEU A 908 39.82 -60.26 29.34
C LEU A 908 38.66 -61.17 29.79
N PRO A 909 38.45 -61.34 31.11
CA PRO A 909 37.52 -62.35 31.61
C PRO A 909 36.05 -62.01 31.35
N THR A 910 35.71 -60.72 31.29
CA THR A 910 34.33 -60.25 31.02
C THR A 910 34.24 -59.44 29.73
N LEU A 911 33.03 -59.34 29.16
CA LEU A 911 32.75 -58.51 28.00
C LEU A 911 33.03 -57.03 28.28
N LYS A 912 32.80 -56.59 29.53
CA LYS A 912 33.13 -55.24 30.00
C LYS A 912 34.63 -54.96 29.91
N ASP A 913 35.48 -55.94 30.22
CA ASP A 913 36.93 -55.82 30.06
C ASP A 913 37.33 -55.81 28.57
N ALA A 914 36.63 -56.58 27.73
CA ALA A 914 36.91 -56.66 26.30
C ALA A 914 36.62 -55.36 25.55
N ILE A 915 35.67 -54.53 26.02
CA ILE A 915 35.35 -53.23 25.42
C ILE A 915 36.07 -52.06 26.09
N ASP A 916 36.81 -52.28 27.19
CA ASP A 916 37.55 -51.23 27.89
C ASP A 916 38.88 -50.94 27.17
N PRO A 917 39.07 -49.74 26.57
CA PRO A 917 40.28 -49.39 25.83
C PRO A 917 41.56 -49.30 26.69
N THR A 918 41.43 -49.33 28.02
CA THR A 918 42.56 -49.40 28.96
C THR A 918 43.04 -50.82 29.20
N LYS A 919 42.14 -51.82 29.06
CA LYS A 919 42.44 -53.25 29.26
C LYS A 919 42.63 -53.99 27.94
N ASN A 920 41.87 -53.64 26.92
CA ASN A 920 41.99 -54.16 25.56
C ASN A 920 42.45 -53.05 24.60
N LYS A 921 43.71 -53.13 24.14
CA LYS A 921 44.26 -52.14 23.19
C LYS A 921 43.50 -52.11 21.87
N ASP A 922 42.92 -53.24 21.46
CA ASP A 922 42.14 -53.34 20.23
C ASP A 922 40.77 -52.65 20.36
N ALA A 923 40.23 -52.52 21.58
CA ALA A 923 38.97 -51.81 21.82
C ALA A 923 39.04 -50.33 21.47
N LYS A 924 40.24 -49.72 21.44
CA LYS A 924 40.43 -48.33 20.98
C LYS A 924 39.88 -48.07 19.57
N ARG A 925 39.84 -49.10 18.71
CA ARG A 925 39.28 -48.98 17.35
C ARG A 925 37.76 -48.75 17.34
N MET A 926 37.08 -49.14 18.41
CA MET A 926 35.63 -49.00 18.56
C MET A 926 35.21 -47.63 19.14
N TYR A 927 36.15 -46.71 19.41
CA TYR A 927 35.85 -45.39 19.97
C TYR A 927 36.21 -44.27 18.98
N GLY A 928 35.20 -43.74 18.31
CA GLY A 928 35.35 -42.61 17.38
C GLY A 928 35.48 -41.25 18.06
N ALA A 929 36.06 -40.28 17.36
CA ALA A 929 36.18 -38.90 17.83
C ALA A 929 34.82 -38.18 17.95
N THR A 930 33.83 -38.56 17.14
CA THR A 930 32.49 -37.97 17.09
C THR A 930 31.44 -39.05 17.28
N GLY A 931 30.97 -39.25 18.52
CA GLY A 931 29.97 -40.27 18.88
C GLY A 931 30.49 -41.43 19.73
N GLY A 932 31.80 -41.59 19.87
CA GLY A 932 32.40 -42.63 20.70
C GLY A 932 32.12 -44.05 20.18
N PHE A 933 31.78 -44.96 21.09
CA PHE A 933 31.37 -46.33 20.78
C PHE A 933 29.84 -46.39 20.77
N GLN A 934 29.24 -46.80 19.64
CA GLN A 934 27.79 -46.74 19.40
C GLN A 934 26.95 -47.46 20.46
N PRO A 935 27.30 -48.68 20.92
CA PRO A 935 26.55 -49.45 21.93
C PRO A 935 26.51 -48.89 23.34
N ILE A 936 27.28 -47.84 23.66
CA ILE A 936 27.38 -47.28 25.02
C ILE A 936 27.23 -45.75 25.01
N GLU A 937 27.29 -45.14 26.20
CA GLU A 937 27.20 -43.69 26.39
C GLU A 937 28.13 -42.91 25.44
N GLY A 938 27.57 -41.93 24.74
CA GLY A 938 28.25 -41.20 23.68
C GLY A 938 29.35 -40.27 24.17
N SER A 939 30.34 -40.06 23.33
CA SER A 939 31.43 -39.12 23.60
C SER A 939 31.78 -38.26 22.39
N LEU A 940 32.22 -37.04 22.65
CA LEU A 940 32.75 -36.11 21.66
C LEU A 940 34.18 -35.74 22.07
N PHE A 941 35.16 -36.11 21.25
CA PHE A 941 36.59 -36.02 21.55
C PHE A 941 36.95 -36.64 22.92
N GLY A 942 36.33 -37.77 23.26
CA GLY A 942 36.54 -38.47 24.53
C GLY A 942 35.75 -37.91 25.72
N ILE A 943 35.03 -36.80 25.57
CA ILE A 943 34.17 -36.23 26.63
C ILE A 943 32.76 -36.80 26.51
N LYS A 944 32.30 -37.48 27.55
CA LYS A 944 30.96 -38.08 27.61
C LYS A 944 29.85 -37.04 27.57
N TYR A 945 28.72 -37.38 26.95
CA TYR A 945 27.50 -36.57 26.96
C TYR A 945 26.28 -37.42 27.31
N LYS A 946 25.29 -36.78 27.94
CA LYS A 946 24.04 -37.44 28.33
C LYS A 946 23.05 -37.52 27.15
N PRO A 947 22.26 -38.60 27.04
CA PRO A 947 21.11 -38.66 26.12
C PRO A 947 20.21 -37.42 26.28
N GLY A 948 19.76 -36.84 25.17
CA GLY A 948 18.92 -35.64 25.14
C GLY A 948 19.64 -34.30 25.28
N SER A 949 20.94 -34.29 25.56
CA SER A 949 21.74 -33.05 25.61
C SER A 949 21.91 -32.41 24.22
N PHE A 950 22.28 -31.13 24.16
CA PHE A 950 22.56 -30.47 22.86
C PHE A 950 23.64 -31.20 22.06
N ARG A 951 24.69 -31.72 22.73
CA ARG A 951 25.75 -32.51 22.09
C ARG A 951 25.23 -33.83 21.53
N ASP A 952 24.33 -34.48 22.26
CA ASP A 952 23.64 -35.70 21.79
C ASP A 952 22.80 -35.42 20.54
N LYS A 953 21.96 -34.37 20.57
CA LYS A 953 21.14 -33.96 19.41
C LYS A 953 21.96 -33.62 18.16
N VAL A 954 23.08 -32.94 18.32
CA VAL A 954 23.98 -32.63 17.20
C VAL A 954 24.55 -33.91 16.62
N ILE A 955 25.12 -34.80 17.45
CA ILE A 955 25.75 -36.02 16.96
C ILE A 955 24.73 -36.98 16.34
N GLU A 956 23.54 -37.10 16.92
CA GLU A 956 22.47 -37.94 16.40
C GLU A 956 21.80 -37.36 15.14
N GLY A 957 21.81 -36.04 14.96
CA GLY A 957 21.42 -35.41 13.69
C GLY A 957 22.31 -35.85 12.52
N TYR A 958 23.57 -36.19 12.79
CA TYR A 958 24.48 -36.79 11.80
C TYR A 958 24.37 -38.31 11.74
N GLY A 959 23.91 -38.99 12.80
CA GLY A 959 23.89 -40.47 12.93
C GLY A 959 23.06 -41.26 11.90
N GLY A 960 22.50 -40.62 10.88
CA GLY A 960 21.87 -41.28 9.72
C GLY A 960 22.75 -41.21 8.48
N MET A 961 22.59 -40.14 7.70
CA MET A 961 23.24 -39.98 6.39
C MET A 961 24.78 -40.03 6.47
N HIS A 962 25.38 -39.58 7.57
CA HIS A 962 26.83 -39.68 7.79
C HIS A 962 27.32 -41.12 7.89
N ASP A 963 26.56 -42.00 8.56
CA ASP A 963 26.94 -43.41 8.73
C ASP A 963 26.64 -44.22 7.46
N LEU A 964 25.59 -43.84 6.73
CA LEU A 964 25.25 -44.37 5.42
C LEU A 964 26.35 -44.05 4.37
N GLU A 965 26.71 -42.78 4.22
CA GLU A 965 27.71 -42.31 3.23
C GLU A 965 29.15 -42.62 3.65
N GLY A 966 29.47 -42.47 4.94
CA GLY A 966 30.83 -42.61 5.48
C GLY A 966 31.20 -44.03 5.93
N GLY A 967 30.24 -44.95 6.02
CA GLY A 967 30.42 -46.29 6.58
C GLY A 967 29.79 -47.42 5.74
N GLN A 968 28.48 -47.34 5.45
CA GLN A 968 27.77 -48.42 4.75
C GLN A 968 28.07 -48.47 3.24
N TRP A 969 27.96 -47.35 2.51
CA TRP A 969 28.23 -47.32 1.06
C TRP A 969 29.65 -47.72 0.68
N PRO A 970 30.71 -47.35 1.44
CA PRO A 970 32.07 -47.80 1.17
C PRO A 970 32.35 -49.26 1.57
N GLY A 971 31.38 -49.99 2.15
CA GLY A 971 31.55 -51.39 2.57
C GLY A 971 32.30 -51.56 3.90
N PHE A 972 32.21 -50.58 4.81
CA PHE A 972 32.82 -50.65 6.13
C PHE A 972 31.90 -51.26 7.19
N TYR A 973 30.79 -51.88 6.82
CA TYR A 973 30.04 -52.74 7.74
C TYR A 973 29.82 -54.12 7.10
N ASP A 974 29.92 -55.17 7.91
CA ASP A 974 29.71 -56.55 7.46
C ASP A 974 28.22 -56.86 7.31
N ASP A 975 27.89 -58.08 6.89
CA ASP A 975 26.51 -58.52 6.67
C ASP A 975 25.68 -58.52 7.97
N LEU A 976 26.33 -58.53 9.14
CA LEU A 976 25.73 -58.41 10.46
C LEU A 976 25.57 -56.95 10.90
N GLY A 977 26.08 -55.98 10.12
CA GLY A 977 26.04 -54.55 10.43
C GLY A 977 27.10 -54.11 11.43
N ASN A 978 28.10 -54.95 11.71
CA ASN A 978 29.26 -54.66 12.56
C ASN A 978 30.41 -54.09 11.73
N THR A 979 31.43 -53.56 12.39
CA THR A 979 32.69 -53.18 11.73
C THR A 979 33.29 -54.42 11.03
N THR A 980 33.55 -54.34 9.72
CA THR A 980 34.07 -55.49 8.94
C THR A 980 35.34 -56.09 9.55
N ARG A 981 35.41 -57.42 9.55
CA ARG A 981 36.51 -58.19 10.13
C ARG A 981 37.79 -58.14 9.28
N HIS A 982 38.90 -58.50 9.89
CA HIS A 982 40.24 -58.64 9.32
C HIS A 982 40.80 -57.40 8.62
N ARG A 983 40.43 -56.20 9.10
CA ARG A 983 40.95 -54.94 8.54
C ARG A 983 42.44 -54.78 8.78
N THR A 984 43.17 -54.57 7.69
CA THR A 984 44.55 -54.11 7.77
C THR A 984 44.62 -52.69 8.35
N LYS A 985 45.79 -52.28 8.87
CA LYS A 985 46.01 -50.91 9.36
C LYS A 985 45.71 -49.84 8.28
N GLY A 986 45.91 -50.17 7.00
CA GLY A 986 45.60 -49.30 5.87
C GLY A 986 44.09 -49.06 5.69
N ILE A 987 43.28 -50.12 5.76
CA ILE A 987 41.81 -50.05 5.66
C ILE A 987 41.22 -49.28 6.85
N ASN A 988 41.74 -49.49 8.07
CA ASN A 988 41.31 -48.73 9.25
C ASN A 988 41.60 -47.22 9.15
N ARG A 989 42.72 -46.85 8.52
CA ARG A 989 43.08 -45.44 8.29
C ARG A 989 42.23 -44.82 7.19
N ALA A 990 41.97 -45.55 6.11
CA ALA A 990 41.09 -45.13 5.02
C ALA A 990 39.64 -44.93 5.50
N ALA A 991 39.09 -45.86 6.28
CA ALA A 991 37.78 -45.74 6.89
C ALA A 991 37.68 -44.47 7.76
N GLY A 992 38.65 -44.24 8.65
CA GLY A 992 38.67 -43.02 9.47
C GLY A 992 38.73 -41.71 8.66
N THR A 993 39.44 -41.68 7.53
CA THR A 993 39.52 -40.48 6.67
C THR A 993 38.24 -40.26 5.85
N ILE A 994 37.65 -41.31 5.29
CA ILE A 994 36.42 -41.23 4.49
C ILE A 994 35.22 -40.82 5.36
N THR A 995 35.12 -41.38 6.57
CA THR A 995 34.07 -41.01 7.53
C THR A 995 34.17 -39.54 7.97
N ILE A 996 35.38 -38.97 8.15
CA ILE A 996 35.55 -37.54 8.45
C ILE A 996 35.14 -36.65 7.26
N MET A 997 35.47 -37.06 6.02
CA MET A 997 35.12 -36.30 4.81
C MET A 997 33.60 -36.29 4.55
N ALA A 998 32.89 -37.35 4.93
CA ALA A 998 31.43 -37.46 4.80
C ALA A 998 30.65 -36.43 5.64
N ILE A 999 31.28 -35.77 6.64
CA ILE A 999 30.65 -34.71 7.44
C ILE A 999 30.19 -33.54 6.55
N PHE A 1000 31.00 -33.11 5.58
CA PHE A 1000 30.72 -31.94 4.76
C PHE A 1000 29.45 -32.08 3.87
N PRO A 1001 29.29 -33.14 3.05
CA PRO A 1001 28.11 -33.30 2.19
C PRO A 1001 26.82 -33.59 2.98
N VAL A 1002 26.90 -34.23 4.15
CA VAL A 1002 25.71 -34.57 4.97
C VAL A 1002 25.26 -33.46 5.92
N THR A 1003 26.10 -32.44 6.13
CA THR A 1003 25.83 -31.30 7.03
C THR A 1003 24.49 -30.60 6.73
N PRO A 1004 24.10 -30.31 5.47
CA PRO A 1004 22.79 -29.70 5.17
C PRO A 1004 21.60 -30.54 5.63
N PHE A 1005 21.71 -31.87 5.60
CA PHE A 1005 20.68 -32.81 6.03
C PHE A 1005 20.63 -32.89 7.56
N ALA A 1006 21.79 -33.07 8.20
CA ALA A 1006 21.89 -33.11 9.66
C ALA A 1006 21.44 -31.80 10.32
N TRP A 1007 21.84 -30.65 9.75
CA TRP A 1007 21.44 -29.35 10.26
C TRP A 1007 19.96 -29.04 10.02
N SER A 1008 19.32 -29.69 9.05
CA SER A 1008 17.87 -29.55 8.86
C SER A 1008 17.09 -30.13 10.05
N ASP A 1009 17.58 -31.18 10.71
CA ASP A 1009 17.00 -31.77 11.93
C ASP A 1009 17.45 -31.06 13.21
N ILE A 1010 18.65 -30.49 13.23
CA ILE A 1010 19.21 -29.77 14.40
C ILE A 1010 18.62 -28.36 14.52
N LEU A 1011 18.44 -27.65 13.41
CA LEU A 1011 17.91 -26.30 13.39
C LEU A 1011 16.38 -26.31 13.49
N SER A 1012 15.86 -25.37 14.28
CA SER A 1012 14.44 -25.04 14.23
C SER A 1012 14.07 -24.54 12.82
N GLU A 1013 12.79 -24.62 12.46
CA GLU A 1013 12.36 -24.12 11.14
C GLU A 1013 12.52 -22.60 10.99
N ASP A 1014 12.51 -21.90 12.12
CA ASP A 1014 12.75 -20.47 12.21
C ASP A 1014 14.22 -20.12 11.94
N ASP A 1015 15.18 -20.92 12.43
CA ASP A 1015 16.61 -20.69 12.21
C ASP A 1015 17.01 -21.01 10.77
N TRP A 1016 16.43 -22.06 10.18
CA TRP A 1016 16.63 -22.42 8.77
C TRP A 1016 16.12 -21.31 7.82
N THR A 1017 14.91 -20.79 8.09
CA THR A 1017 14.33 -19.69 7.32
C THR A 1017 15.18 -18.41 7.42
N SER A 1018 15.74 -18.14 8.61
CA SER A 1018 16.58 -16.96 8.85
C SER A 1018 17.91 -17.03 8.10
N LEU A 1019 18.56 -18.20 8.07
CA LEU A 1019 19.82 -18.41 7.34
C LEU A 1019 19.66 -18.15 5.83
N PHE A 1020 18.54 -18.58 5.26
CA PHE A 1020 18.25 -18.44 3.83
C PHE A 1020 17.93 -16.99 3.43
N MET A 1021 17.23 -16.25 4.29
CA MET A 1021 16.88 -14.84 4.07
C MET A 1021 18.07 -13.90 4.27
N ILE A 1022 19.10 -14.29 5.02
CA ILE A 1022 20.36 -13.54 5.17
C ILE A 1022 21.29 -13.75 3.96
N GLY A 1023 21.16 -14.88 3.26
CA GLY A 1023 21.99 -15.25 2.10
C GLY A 1023 21.50 -14.73 0.74
N GLN A 1024 20.28 -14.17 0.66
CA GLN A 1024 19.72 -13.50 -0.53
C GLN A 1024 19.76 -11.98 -0.37
#